data_AF-A0AAV9JU81-F1
#
_entry.id   AF-A0AAV9JU81-F1
#
_cell.length_a   1.000
_cell.length_b   1.000
_cell.length_c   1.000
_cell.angle_alpha   90.00
_cell.angle_beta   90.00
_cell.angle_gamma   90.00
#
_symmetry.space_group_name_H-M   'P 1'
#
loop_
_entity.id
_entity.type
_entity.pdbx_description
1 polymer ?
#
loop_
_entity_poly.entity_id
_entity_poly.type
_entity_poly.pdbx_seq_one_letter_code
_entity_poly.pdbx_strand_id
1 'polypeptide(L)'
;MPSFLKDLSLRRRSKTSFKTTETSNSSGNTSSNDGGSDEPPTYNKSSSTLNSYLDHQSPPTTLGSQKSSSSSHLPGLRNGSKTPPVNGRPRLPSAQGQRYSIVGMPSQSSESVPRQSPATSPLAPRVLSVSDGSWVHQKVLLIYGEAADKARPIDGTVNVCHHQEAFPQTQWPVSDSVFKALVYLQPGPNKLRLDFTSPKLSSPNGQMQVHSSWININFLPLISSPPLQLCILVAKDSPETYDATPERVQKEGNGLSTAIKKFRMAAYLWQAFTTEQMTRNGFGRRCYRYEEEWQPGTLTWRDSEVGQMRNEAKIHVIRLDQTVQEIQDLDLAQQYGPAKKKGDLFGIAQNAVRAYFAPRPGQPQYVSCMFLDAHWDKKAGTVRGHAALGGGDDTIKLAIFGSHCLQSYPSHIEEVVPAFTDCTRTDTDYVANDCNEGGSNWESANIGIGAHLHETGHLLGCPHQESGVMLRDYVRLNRTFISREPYSTRTKQQGLRQCTPKDECAWHRLDTLRFRFHPCFQLPTDTAMSPDPSVQVWAVEDGSVLVTAATGIAWIELFPEGDDLCHHWIEYLEQNGGPAGAPKQITLTEQSLRERLPQDKRKKKLKVKIFSCGGSDHEVQDFAQLTSKIGKTKLPDGRPGFRSSKLGFSQMEGSQPTEVILGSHHRPPRLLKNIRIYHGNSLDGLEFFYEGDYSELFGKRGGKQGGDDFPLDTRKGELVMGFYLRAGIWIDGIQILTSTGRRSQVYGNATGGSG
;
A
#
# COMPACT_ATOMS: atom_id res chain seq x y z
N MET A 1 -24.40 -20.21 14.65
CA MET A 1 -23.99 -21.52 15.23
C MET A 1 -24.28 -22.62 14.22
N PRO A 2 -23.58 -23.76 14.25
CA PRO A 2 -23.73 -24.81 13.25
C PRO A 2 -24.83 -25.84 13.60
N SER A 3 -25.49 -26.39 12.58
CA SER A 3 -26.20 -27.67 12.68
C SER A 3 -26.27 -28.34 11.31
N PHE A 4 -25.47 -29.40 11.12
CA PHE A 4 -25.66 -30.37 10.04
C PHE A 4 -26.62 -31.47 10.53
N LEU A 5 -27.26 -32.20 9.62
CA LEU A 5 -28.21 -33.29 9.87
C LEU A 5 -29.55 -32.90 10.56
N LYS A 6 -30.63 -32.93 9.78
CA LYS A 6 -31.66 -33.97 9.96
C LYS A 6 -32.44 -34.20 8.66
N ASP A 7 -32.83 -35.45 8.47
CA ASP A 7 -33.39 -36.00 7.23
C ASP A 7 -34.76 -36.64 7.54
N LEU A 8 -35.60 -36.83 6.50
CA LEU A 8 -36.90 -37.54 6.52
C LEU A 8 -38.01 -36.84 7.39
N SER A 9 -39.32 -36.82 7.05
CA SER A 9 -40.10 -37.74 6.20
C SER A 9 -41.50 -37.22 5.76
N LEU A 10 -41.93 -37.65 4.56
CA LEU A 10 -43.28 -38.16 4.19
C LEU A 10 -44.62 -37.35 4.32
N ARG A 11 -45.17 -37.04 3.12
CA ARG A 11 -46.52 -37.42 2.57
C ARG A 11 -47.85 -36.70 2.94
N ARG A 12 -48.38 -36.04 1.89
CA ARG A 12 -49.71 -36.24 1.21
C ARG A 12 -51.04 -35.67 1.77
N ARG A 13 -51.67 -34.83 0.90
CA ARG A 13 -53.08 -34.84 0.43
C ARG A 13 -54.20 -34.41 1.43
N SER A 14 -55.37 -33.87 1.01
CA SER A 14 -55.96 -33.63 -0.34
C SER A 14 -57.22 -32.75 -0.30
N LYS A 15 -57.55 -32.05 -1.43
CA LYS A 15 -58.90 -31.68 -1.97
C LYS A 15 -59.86 -30.88 -1.04
N THR A 16 -60.74 -29.98 -1.50
CA THR A 16 -61.69 -30.01 -2.64
C THR A 16 -61.93 -28.62 -3.27
N SER A 17 -62.83 -28.51 -4.26
CA SER A 17 -63.14 -27.32 -5.07
C SER A 17 -64.65 -27.03 -5.16
N PHE A 18 -65.03 -25.80 -5.59
CA PHE A 18 -66.39 -25.49 -6.09
C PHE A 18 -66.41 -24.41 -7.20
N LYS A 19 -67.60 -24.11 -7.74
CA LYS A 19 -67.93 -23.35 -8.98
C LYS A 19 -68.83 -22.13 -8.66
N THR A 20 -69.07 -21.10 -9.50
CA THR A 20 -68.68 -20.76 -10.90
C THR A 20 -68.48 -19.20 -11.02
N THR A 21 -68.65 -18.40 -12.10
CA THR A 21 -69.35 -18.52 -13.42
C THR A 21 -68.78 -17.59 -14.50
N GLU A 22 -69.27 -17.78 -15.72
CA GLU A 22 -69.08 -17.09 -17.00
C GLU A 22 -69.55 -15.60 -17.02
N THR A 23 -69.00 -14.72 -17.88
CA THR A 23 -69.26 -14.70 -19.33
C THR A 23 -68.12 -14.10 -20.19
N SER A 24 -68.27 -14.18 -21.52
CA SER A 24 -67.26 -13.98 -22.58
C SER A 24 -67.26 -12.54 -23.17
N ASN A 25 -66.41 -12.13 -24.12
CA ASN A 25 -65.58 -12.88 -25.08
C ASN A 25 -64.39 -12.07 -25.67
N SER A 26 -63.35 -12.77 -26.16
CA SER A 26 -62.32 -12.36 -27.17
C SER A 26 -61.50 -11.06 -26.97
N SER A 27 -60.19 -10.99 -27.28
CA SER A 27 -59.17 -12.01 -27.63
C SER A 27 -57.77 -11.35 -27.73
N GLY A 28 -56.70 -11.95 -27.19
CA GLY A 28 -55.33 -11.43 -27.40
C GLY A 28 -54.28 -11.82 -26.34
N ASN A 29 -53.86 -13.08 -26.33
CA ASN A 29 -52.69 -13.67 -25.62
C ASN A 29 -51.99 -12.89 -24.49
N THR A 30 -52.34 -13.27 -23.25
CA THR A 30 -51.42 -13.59 -22.13
C THR A 30 -50.36 -12.56 -21.69
N SER A 31 -50.68 -11.88 -20.59
CA SER A 31 -49.82 -11.32 -19.54
C SER A 31 -48.88 -12.39 -18.90
N SER A 32 -47.91 -12.16 -17.99
CA SER A 32 -47.86 -11.35 -16.75
C SER A 32 -49.02 -11.67 -15.76
N ASN A 33 -48.95 -11.46 -14.44
CA ASN A 33 -47.94 -10.89 -13.55
C ASN A 33 -48.07 -11.52 -12.12
N ASP A 34 -47.12 -11.24 -11.22
CA ASP A 34 -47.21 -11.37 -9.74
C ASP A 34 -47.43 -12.76 -9.08
N GLY A 35 -46.97 -13.03 -7.85
CA GLY A 35 -46.09 -12.20 -6.99
C GLY A 35 -45.90 -12.78 -5.56
N GLY A 36 -44.76 -12.46 -4.93
CA GLY A 36 -44.39 -12.82 -3.54
C GLY A 36 -43.87 -14.26 -3.33
N SER A 37 -43.01 -14.55 -2.35
CA SER A 37 -42.14 -13.69 -1.51
C SER A 37 -40.97 -14.52 -0.93
N ASP A 38 -40.05 -13.86 -0.21
CA ASP A 38 -38.99 -14.44 0.65
C ASP A 38 -37.64 -14.81 -0.04
N GLU A 39 -36.88 -13.79 -0.44
CA GLU A 39 -35.42 -13.91 -0.65
C GLU A 39 -34.63 -13.46 0.60
N PRO A 40 -33.48 -14.10 0.92
CA PRO A 40 -32.64 -13.71 2.05
C PRO A 40 -31.84 -12.42 1.76
N PRO A 41 -31.45 -11.64 2.79
CA PRO A 41 -30.78 -10.36 2.61
C PRO A 41 -29.41 -10.51 1.93
N THR A 42 -29.18 -9.68 0.92
CA THR A 42 -27.93 -9.62 0.17
C THR A 42 -26.78 -9.03 0.99
N TYR A 43 -25.57 -9.58 0.82
CA TYR A 43 -24.35 -8.97 1.36
C TYR A 43 -24.01 -7.72 0.55
N ASN A 44 -23.86 -6.57 1.22
CA ASN A 44 -23.42 -5.32 0.61
C ASN A 44 -22.00 -5.46 0.05
N LYS A 45 -21.86 -5.61 -1.27
CA LYS A 45 -20.58 -5.55 -1.98
C LYS A 45 -20.16 -4.09 -2.17
N SER A 46 -18.98 -3.70 -1.66
CA SER A 46 -18.32 -2.45 -2.05
C SER A 46 -17.96 -2.49 -3.54
N SER A 47 -18.61 -1.67 -4.38
CA SER A 47 -18.51 -1.72 -5.84
C SER A 47 -17.35 -0.89 -6.40
N SER A 48 -16.11 -1.19 -6.01
CA SER A 48 -14.91 -0.52 -6.52
C SER A 48 -14.40 -1.17 -7.82
N THR A 49 -15.19 -1.10 -8.89
CA THR A 49 -14.83 -1.60 -10.23
C THR A 49 -15.16 -0.58 -11.32
N LEU A 50 -14.31 0.44 -11.48
CA LEU A 50 -14.34 1.35 -12.62
C LEU A 50 -13.12 1.09 -13.52
N ASN A 51 -13.35 0.38 -14.62
CA ASN A 51 -12.37 0.26 -15.70
C ASN A 51 -12.28 1.60 -16.44
N SER A 52 -11.12 2.24 -16.43
CA SER A 52 -10.90 3.54 -17.06
C SER A 52 -10.73 3.42 -18.59
N TYR A 53 -11.85 3.47 -19.31
CA TYR A 53 -11.89 3.88 -20.71
C TYR A 53 -12.41 5.32 -20.80
N LEU A 54 -11.65 6.23 -21.42
CA LEU A 54 -12.17 7.45 -22.03
C LEU A 54 -11.11 8.09 -22.96
N ASP A 55 -11.58 8.80 -23.98
CA ASP A 55 -10.76 9.27 -25.11
C ASP A 55 -9.85 10.48 -24.82
N HIS A 56 -8.76 10.55 -25.58
CA HIS A 56 -7.91 11.73 -25.66
C HIS A 56 -8.44 12.75 -26.67
N GLN A 57 -8.53 14.02 -26.25
CA GLN A 57 -8.38 15.16 -27.16
C GLN A 57 -7.38 16.16 -26.55
N SER A 58 -6.47 16.67 -27.37
CA SER A 58 -5.33 17.50 -26.94
C SER A 58 -5.26 18.81 -27.71
N PRO A 59 -5.16 19.98 -27.03
CA PRO A 59 -4.72 21.23 -27.66
C PRO A 59 -3.18 21.27 -27.77
N PRO A 60 -2.61 22.03 -28.72
CA PRO A 60 -1.19 21.97 -29.07
C PRO A 60 -0.27 22.79 -28.16
N THR A 61 1.00 22.37 -28.06
CA THR A 61 2.08 23.07 -27.36
C THR A 61 2.91 23.98 -28.28
N THR A 62 3.63 24.95 -27.70
CA THR A 62 4.60 25.81 -28.39
C THR A 62 5.99 25.70 -27.76
N LEU A 63 7.03 26.17 -28.47
CA LEU A 63 8.44 25.83 -28.20
C LEU A 63 9.08 26.63 -27.05
N GLY A 64 10.07 26.02 -26.39
CA GLY A 64 10.94 26.68 -25.41
C GLY A 64 12.10 25.81 -24.93
N SER A 65 13.17 25.71 -25.72
CA SER A 65 14.37 24.92 -25.34
C SER A 65 15.38 25.73 -24.53
N GLN A 66 16.06 25.10 -23.56
CA GLN A 66 17.49 25.36 -23.34
C GLN A 66 18.23 24.17 -22.72
N LYS A 67 19.56 24.14 -22.90
CA LYS A 67 20.46 23.05 -22.52
C LYS A 67 21.29 23.47 -21.31
N SER A 68 21.62 22.52 -20.44
CA SER A 68 22.79 22.61 -19.55
C SER A 68 23.39 21.23 -19.31
N SER A 69 24.58 21.01 -19.84
CA SER A 69 25.40 19.82 -19.57
C SER A 69 26.84 20.25 -19.33
N SER A 70 27.46 19.72 -18.28
CA SER A 70 28.90 19.89 -18.05
C SER A 70 29.48 18.59 -17.51
N SER A 71 30.42 18.03 -18.25
CA SER A 71 31.30 16.94 -17.83
C SER A 71 32.72 17.48 -17.71
N SER A 72 33.55 16.90 -16.85
CA SER A 72 34.89 17.41 -16.55
C SER A 72 35.93 16.28 -16.47
N HIS A 73 36.88 16.28 -17.40
CA HIS A 73 38.08 15.43 -17.37
C HIS A 73 39.21 16.10 -18.16
N LEU A 74 40.46 15.79 -17.77
CA LEU A 74 41.74 16.18 -18.40
C LEU A 74 42.15 17.67 -18.24
N PRO A 75 43.45 18.01 -18.36
CA PRO A 75 44.66 17.27 -17.94
C PRO A 75 45.62 18.12 -17.06
N GLY A 76 46.77 17.56 -16.64
CA GLY A 76 47.76 18.24 -15.79
C GLY A 76 48.97 18.86 -16.52
N LEU A 77 49.72 19.71 -15.81
CA LEU A 77 50.96 20.38 -16.25
C LEU A 77 51.97 20.50 -15.08
N ARG A 78 53.24 20.83 -15.35
CA ARG A 78 54.38 20.79 -14.40
C ARG A 78 55.20 22.10 -14.37
N ASN A 79 55.96 22.28 -13.27
CA ASN A 79 56.97 23.33 -12.98
C ASN A 79 56.39 24.73 -12.65
N GLY A 80 56.96 25.53 -11.71
CA GLY A 80 57.97 25.19 -10.69
C GLY A 80 58.65 26.42 -9.99
N SER A 81 59.23 26.16 -8.81
CA SER A 81 60.28 26.93 -8.07
C SER A 81 59.90 27.91 -6.92
N LYS A 82 60.77 27.86 -5.89
CA LYS A 82 61.09 28.82 -4.78
C LYS A 82 60.17 28.94 -3.55
N THR A 83 60.83 28.78 -2.38
CA THR A 83 60.45 28.96 -0.95
C THR A 83 61.20 30.22 -0.39
N PRO A 84 61.09 30.72 0.89
CA PRO A 84 60.89 30.02 2.17
C PRO A 84 59.94 30.76 3.21
N PRO A 85 60.19 30.88 4.55
CA PRO A 85 59.26 30.34 5.57
C PRO A 85 58.75 31.35 6.64
N VAL A 86 58.00 30.90 7.67
CA VAL A 86 58.16 31.25 9.11
C VAL A 86 57.09 30.62 10.05
N ASN A 87 57.56 30.13 11.22
CA ASN A 87 56.94 29.85 12.54
C ASN A 87 55.40 30.05 12.72
N GLY A 88 54.60 29.12 13.26
CA GLY A 88 54.80 28.36 14.51
C GLY A 88 54.03 28.98 15.70
N ARG A 89 52.98 28.32 16.21
CA ARG A 89 52.30 28.62 17.51
C ARG A 89 51.91 27.33 18.27
N PRO A 90 51.66 27.37 19.60
CA PRO A 90 51.91 26.22 20.47
C PRO A 90 50.82 25.15 20.53
N ARG A 91 51.20 23.95 21.02
CA ARG A 91 50.28 22.92 21.51
C ARG A 91 49.84 23.24 22.95
N LEU A 92 48.58 22.93 23.28
CA LEU A 92 48.10 22.73 24.66
C LEU A 92 47.86 21.23 24.90
N PRO A 93 47.93 20.75 26.15
CA PRO A 93 48.04 19.32 26.45
C PRO A 93 46.70 18.58 26.40
N SER A 94 46.79 17.27 26.12
CA SER A 94 45.65 16.35 26.08
C SER A 94 45.21 15.90 27.48
N ALA A 95 43.93 16.07 27.80
CA ALA A 95 43.24 15.26 28.81
C ALA A 95 42.53 14.08 28.13
N GLN A 96 42.37 12.96 28.85
CA GLN A 96 41.94 11.68 28.25
C GLN A 96 40.42 11.60 28.08
N GLY A 97 39.98 11.42 26.83
CA GLY A 97 38.64 10.93 26.50
C GLY A 97 38.73 9.53 25.88
N GLN A 98 38.13 8.54 26.52
CA GLN A 98 38.11 7.15 26.04
C GLN A 98 37.43 7.05 24.67
N ARG A 99 38.17 6.63 23.64
CA ARG A 99 37.61 6.38 22.30
C ARG A 99 37.00 4.99 22.26
N TYR A 100 35.68 4.88 22.23
CA TYR A 100 35.01 3.65 21.82
C TYR A 100 35.23 3.44 20.32
N SER A 101 36.19 2.58 19.97
CA SER A 101 36.43 2.13 18.59
C SER A 101 35.34 1.16 18.16
N ILE A 102 34.61 1.51 17.10
CA ILE A 102 33.71 0.57 16.42
C ILE A 102 34.56 -0.46 15.69
N VAL A 103 34.45 -1.72 16.09
CA VAL A 103 34.88 -2.89 15.34
C VAL A 103 33.67 -3.81 15.24
N GLY A 104 33.28 -4.17 14.01
CA GLY A 104 32.11 -5.01 13.78
C GLY A 104 32.34 -6.46 14.20
N MET A 105 31.31 -7.10 14.77
CA MET A 105 31.21 -8.54 14.86
C MET A 105 30.00 -9.02 14.05
N PRO A 106 30.06 -10.21 13.42
CA PRO A 106 28.96 -10.73 12.63
C PRO A 106 27.77 -11.16 13.50
N SER A 107 26.58 -11.14 12.91
CA SER A 107 25.35 -11.64 13.53
C SER A 107 25.42 -13.17 13.71
N GLN A 108 25.55 -13.64 14.96
CA GLN A 108 25.36 -15.05 15.29
C GLN A 108 23.89 -15.33 15.62
N SER A 109 23.29 -16.24 14.87
CA SER A 109 21.91 -16.71 15.04
C SER A 109 21.86 -17.92 15.98
N SER A 110 21.63 -17.66 17.26
CA SER A 110 21.21 -18.67 18.25
C SER A 110 20.48 -17.98 19.41
N GLU A 111 19.66 -18.74 20.14
CA GLU A 111 18.77 -18.25 21.22
C GLU A 111 19.53 -17.49 22.33
N SER A 112 19.67 -16.18 22.14
CA SER A 112 20.29 -15.29 23.13
C SER A 112 19.19 -14.55 23.89
N VAL A 113 19.14 -14.77 25.20
CA VAL A 113 18.18 -14.10 26.09
C VAL A 113 18.29 -12.59 25.88
N PRO A 114 17.20 -11.87 25.54
CA PRO A 114 17.26 -10.44 25.31
C PRO A 114 17.78 -9.76 26.58
N ARG A 115 18.71 -8.78 26.41
CA ARG A 115 19.25 -8.01 27.53
C ARG A 115 18.09 -7.50 28.39
N GLN A 116 18.01 -7.99 29.62
CA GLN A 116 16.92 -7.62 30.50
C GLN A 116 17.07 -6.14 30.85
N SER A 117 16.07 -5.36 30.46
CA SER A 117 15.81 -4.03 30.99
C SER A 117 16.02 -4.02 32.51
N PRO A 118 16.73 -3.03 33.06
CA PRO A 118 16.77 -2.84 34.51
C PRO A 118 15.34 -2.77 35.05
N ALA A 119 15.08 -3.45 36.17
CA ALA A 119 13.76 -3.57 36.78
C ALA A 119 13.88 -3.54 38.30
N THR A 120 12.96 -2.88 39.01
CA THR A 120 13.00 -2.77 40.49
C THR A 120 12.40 -3.97 41.21
N SER A 121 11.58 -4.78 40.53
CA SER A 121 11.01 -6.02 41.07
C SER A 121 10.59 -6.98 39.94
N PRO A 122 10.30 -8.26 40.24
CA PRO A 122 9.68 -9.19 39.29
C PRO A 122 8.27 -8.78 38.81
N LEU A 123 7.68 -7.75 39.40
CA LEU A 123 6.34 -7.23 39.08
C LEU A 123 6.38 -6.00 38.16
N ALA A 124 7.57 -5.50 37.81
CA ALA A 124 7.76 -4.35 36.93
C ALA A 124 7.34 -4.63 35.47
N PRO A 125 7.02 -3.60 34.66
CA PRO A 125 6.65 -3.77 33.26
C PRO A 125 7.74 -4.45 32.43
N ARG A 126 7.35 -5.44 31.63
CA ARG A 126 8.16 -6.02 30.56
C ARG A 126 7.51 -5.74 29.22
N VAL A 127 8.16 -4.92 28.40
CA VAL A 127 7.80 -4.73 27.00
C VAL A 127 8.12 -6.00 26.22
N LEU A 128 7.22 -6.40 25.30
CA LEU A 128 7.34 -7.60 24.47
C LEU A 128 7.41 -7.31 22.97
N SER A 129 6.78 -6.24 22.47
CA SER A 129 6.80 -5.96 21.02
C SER A 129 8.14 -5.42 20.52
N VAL A 130 8.97 -4.83 21.38
CA VAL A 130 10.24 -4.20 21.02
C VAL A 130 11.30 -4.44 22.10
N SER A 131 12.55 -4.64 21.68
CA SER A 131 13.69 -4.91 22.56
C SER A 131 14.47 -3.64 22.91
N ASP A 132 15.22 -3.68 24.01
CA ASP A 132 16.11 -2.57 24.39
C ASP A 132 17.15 -2.28 23.30
N GLY A 133 17.38 -0.99 23.02
CA GLY A 133 18.29 -0.51 21.98
C GLY A 133 17.75 -0.55 20.54
N SER A 134 16.53 -1.05 20.30
CA SER A 134 15.95 -1.16 18.96
C SER A 134 15.93 0.16 18.19
N TRP A 135 16.13 0.09 16.88
CA TRP A 135 15.84 1.17 15.95
C TRP A 135 14.38 1.08 15.46
N VAL A 136 13.72 2.24 15.39
CA VAL A 136 12.32 2.39 14.96
C VAL A 136 12.18 3.61 14.05
N HIS A 137 11.08 3.67 13.30
CA HIS A 137 10.93 4.61 12.17
C HIS A 137 9.62 5.43 12.20
N GLN A 138 8.78 5.20 13.20
CA GLN A 138 7.57 5.95 13.51
C GLN A 138 7.77 6.90 14.70
N LYS A 139 7.07 8.04 14.69
CA LYS A 139 7.08 9.01 15.81
C LYS A 139 6.29 8.53 17.02
N VAL A 140 5.20 7.79 16.78
CA VAL A 140 4.34 7.24 17.82
C VAL A 140 4.46 5.72 17.78
N LEU A 141 5.20 5.16 18.74
CA LEU A 141 5.46 3.73 18.86
C LEU A 141 4.40 3.07 19.73
N LEU A 142 3.71 2.07 19.20
CA LEU A 142 2.89 1.15 19.99
C LEU A 142 3.79 0.11 20.68
N ILE A 143 3.75 0.09 22.02
CA ILE A 143 4.33 -0.98 22.83
C ILE A 143 3.24 -1.89 23.39
N TYR A 144 3.48 -3.19 23.31
CA TYR A 144 2.69 -4.24 23.98
C TYR A 144 3.58 -4.91 25.04
N GLY A 145 3.01 -5.21 26.21
CA GLY A 145 3.77 -5.80 27.30
C GLY A 145 2.93 -6.35 28.44
N GLU A 146 3.62 -6.76 29.49
CA GLU A 146 3.06 -7.43 30.67
C GLU A 146 3.59 -6.77 31.96
N ALA A 147 2.84 -6.83 33.05
CA ALA A 147 3.26 -6.38 34.37
C ALA A 147 2.71 -7.31 35.45
N ALA A 148 3.27 -7.27 36.66
CA ALA A 148 2.94 -8.21 37.75
C ALA A 148 3.19 -9.70 37.44
N ASP A 149 2.76 -10.56 38.36
CA ASP A 149 2.82 -12.01 38.22
C ASP A 149 1.73 -12.53 37.26
N LYS A 150 2.11 -13.36 36.28
CA LYS A 150 1.15 -14.01 35.37
C LYS A 150 0.31 -15.09 36.04
N ALA A 151 0.82 -15.74 37.09
CA ALA A 151 0.07 -16.75 37.84
C ALA A 151 -1.02 -16.12 38.72
N ARG A 152 -0.99 -14.79 38.90
CA ARG A 152 -1.97 -14.01 39.66
C ARG A 152 -2.35 -12.72 38.90
N PRO A 153 -3.10 -12.83 37.77
CA PRO A 153 -3.42 -11.68 36.94
C PRO A 153 -4.12 -10.55 37.71
N ILE A 154 -3.63 -9.33 37.55
CA ILE A 154 -4.22 -8.14 38.19
C ILE A 154 -4.42 -6.98 37.21
N ASP A 155 -5.48 -6.23 37.45
CA ASP A 155 -5.69 -4.92 36.83
C ASP A 155 -4.88 -3.86 37.57
N GLY A 156 -4.52 -2.79 36.86
CA GLY A 156 -3.70 -1.70 37.39
C GLY A 156 -3.37 -0.68 36.30
N THR A 157 -2.21 -0.04 36.42
CA THR A 157 -1.85 1.10 35.58
C THR A 157 -0.35 1.11 35.30
N VAL A 158 0.04 1.35 34.05
CA VAL A 158 1.42 1.67 33.66
C VAL A 158 1.49 3.15 33.31
N ASN A 159 2.43 3.87 33.91
CA ASN A 159 2.78 5.23 33.53
C ASN A 159 4.04 5.18 32.65
N VAL A 160 4.04 5.88 31.53
CA VAL A 160 5.22 6.02 30.66
C VAL A 160 5.82 7.40 30.89
N CYS A 161 7.07 7.43 31.34
CA CYS A 161 7.80 8.63 31.73
C CYS A 161 9.05 8.79 30.85
N HIS A 162 9.18 9.93 30.16
CA HIS A 162 10.34 10.24 29.33
C HIS A 162 11.48 10.85 30.15
N HIS A 163 12.72 10.51 29.81
CA HIS A 163 13.89 11.15 30.41
C HIS A 163 13.88 12.68 30.16
N GLN A 164 14.21 13.46 31.19
CA GLN A 164 14.19 14.93 31.17
C GLN A 164 12.83 15.55 30.80
N GLU A 165 11.73 14.81 31.00
CA GLU A 165 10.34 15.28 30.79
C GLU A 165 10.07 15.79 29.36
N ALA A 166 10.85 15.33 28.38
CA ALA A 166 10.79 15.71 26.96
C ALA A 166 9.42 15.45 26.28
N PHE A 167 8.59 14.63 26.93
CA PHE A 167 7.16 14.50 26.70
C PHE A 167 6.47 14.29 28.06
N PRO A 168 5.25 14.82 28.28
CA PRO A 168 4.51 14.61 29.53
C PRO A 168 4.26 13.13 29.84
N GLN A 169 4.23 12.78 31.12
CA GLN A 169 3.87 11.43 31.58
C GLN A 169 2.46 11.06 31.07
N THR A 170 2.37 9.93 30.36
CA THR A 170 1.09 9.34 29.92
C THR A 170 0.74 8.12 30.76
N GLN A 171 -0.56 7.81 30.85
CA GLN A 171 -1.10 6.79 31.73
C GLN A 171 -1.92 5.77 30.94
N TRP A 172 -1.67 4.48 31.18
CA TRP A 172 -2.21 3.37 30.39
C TRP A 172 -2.77 2.26 31.27
N PRO A 173 -3.91 1.64 30.90
CA PRO A 173 -4.50 0.56 31.68
C PRO A 173 -3.66 -0.72 31.60
N VAL A 174 -3.60 -1.45 32.72
CA VAL A 174 -3.24 -2.87 32.76
C VAL A 174 -4.51 -3.65 33.00
N SER A 175 -4.77 -4.65 32.16
CA SER A 175 -5.92 -5.55 32.26
C SER A 175 -5.44 -6.98 32.32
N ASP A 176 -5.72 -7.68 33.41
CA ASP A 176 -5.27 -9.05 33.66
C ASP A 176 -3.75 -9.23 33.39
N SER A 177 -2.94 -8.37 34.01
CA SER A 177 -1.47 -8.32 33.87
C SER A 177 -0.90 -7.99 32.48
N VAL A 178 -1.74 -7.55 31.52
CA VAL A 178 -1.35 -7.15 30.15
C VAL A 178 -1.61 -5.66 29.90
N PHE A 179 -0.71 -4.97 29.19
CA PHE A 179 -0.85 -3.57 28.82
C PHE A 179 -0.53 -3.28 27.35
N LYS A 180 -1.08 -2.17 26.85
CA LYS A 180 -0.72 -1.54 25.57
C LYS A 180 -0.56 -0.04 25.79
N ALA A 181 0.42 0.57 25.16
CA ALA A 181 0.69 2.00 25.28
C ALA A 181 1.23 2.59 23.98
N LEU A 182 0.83 3.82 23.67
CA LEU A 182 1.45 4.63 22.62
C LEU A 182 2.52 5.53 23.25
N VAL A 183 3.69 5.57 22.63
CA VAL A 183 4.85 6.29 23.13
C VAL A 183 5.36 7.24 22.05
N TYR A 184 5.31 8.54 22.35
CA TYR A 184 5.98 9.56 21.54
C TYR A 184 7.51 9.37 21.57
N LEU A 185 8.18 9.59 20.44
CA LEU A 185 9.62 9.53 20.32
C LEU A 185 10.18 10.80 19.65
N GLN A 186 11.26 11.34 20.21
CA GLN A 186 12.09 12.36 19.57
C GLN A 186 13.14 11.69 18.66
N PRO A 187 13.56 12.32 17.55
CA PRO A 187 14.63 11.76 16.71
C PRO A 187 15.93 11.53 17.50
N GLY A 188 16.51 10.33 17.37
CA GLY A 188 17.65 9.87 18.17
C GLY A 188 17.27 8.96 19.35
N PRO A 189 18.12 8.87 20.39
CA PRO A 189 17.90 7.97 21.53
C PRO A 189 16.85 8.49 22.51
N ASN A 190 15.83 7.67 22.78
CA ASN A 190 14.78 7.92 23.76
C ASN A 190 14.96 6.95 24.92
N LYS A 191 15.16 7.48 26.15
CA LYS A 191 15.19 6.68 27.37
C LYS A 191 13.86 6.82 28.11
N LEU A 192 13.19 5.70 28.30
CA LEU A 192 11.85 5.60 28.86
C LEU A 192 11.89 4.86 30.20
N ARG A 193 11.10 5.31 31.18
CA ARG A 193 10.78 4.58 32.41
C ARG A 193 9.31 4.18 32.35
N LEU A 194 9.01 2.92 32.69
CA LEU A 194 7.66 2.40 32.78
C LEU A 194 7.37 2.06 34.24
N ASP A 195 6.39 2.72 34.84
CA ASP A 195 6.05 2.57 36.26
C ASP A 195 4.68 1.89 36.41
N PHE A 196 4.69 0.62 36.85
CA PHE A 196 3.47 -0.11 37.19
C PHE A 196 3.03 0.15 38.63
N THR A 197 1.72 0.35 38.80
CA THR A 197 1.02 0.44 40.08
C THR A 197 -0.29 -0.33 40.01
N SER A 198 -0.70 -0.96 41.12
CA SER A 198 -2.05 -1.53 41.26
C SER A 198 -2.55 -1.32 42.69
N PRO A 199 -3.84 -0.95 42.90
CA PRO A 199 -4.43 -0.87 44.24
C PRO A 199 -4.29 -2.18 45.03
N LYS A 200 -4.25 -3.33 44.34
CA LYS A 200 -4.08 -4.67 44.92
C LYS A 200 -2.67 -4.97 45.45
N LEU A 201 -1.69 -4.10 45.17
CA LEU A 201 -0.30 -4.20 45.61
C LEU A 201 0.10 -3.05 46.57
N SER A 202 -0.87 -2.44 47.24
CA SER A 202 -0.62 -1.40 48.22
C SER A 202 0.13 -1.94 49.44
N SER A 203 1.08 -1.16 49.96
CA SER A 203 1.77 -1.41 51.24
C SER A 203 0.75 -1.48 52.40
N PRO A 204 1.01 -2.26 53.47
CA PRO A 204 0.19 -2.21 54.69
C PRO A 204 0.05 -0.79 55.30
N ASN A 205 0.96 0.14 54.99
CA ASN A 205 0.87 1.55 55.37
C ASN A 205 0.03 2.41 54.39
N GLY A 206 -0.77 1.80 53.51
CA GLY A 206 -1.61 2.47 52.51
C GLY A 206 -0.87 3.07 51.31
N GLN A 207 0.47 3.13 51.32
CA GLN A 207 1.27 3.62 50.20
C GLN A 207 1.25 2.64 49.02
N MET A 208 0.83 3.11 47.84
CA MET A 208 0.82 2.30 46.62
C MET A 208 2.24 1.97 46.17
N GLN A 209 2.58 0.68 46.03
CA GLN A 209 3.90 0.29 45.56
C GLN A 209 4.06 0.56 44.06
N VAL A 210 5.25 1.03 43.68
CA VAL A 210 5.65 1.29 42.29
C VAL A 210 6.69 0.25 41.87
N HIS A 211 6.47 -0.37 40.72
CA HIS A 211 7.40 -1.32 40.12
C HIS A 211 7.84 -0.79 38.76
N SER A 212 9.12 -0.43 38.65
CA SER A 212 9.65 0.35 37.54
C SER A 212 10.59 -0.48 36.67
N SER A 213 10.57 -0.26 35.36
CA SER A 213 11.58 -0.74 34.42
C SER A 213 11.99 0.34 33.42
N TRP A 214 13.08 0.12 32.68
CA TRP A 214 13.60 1.07 31.70
C TRP A 214 13.87 0.42 30.34
N ILE A 215 13.55 1.13 29.27
CA ILE A 215 13.86 0.73 27.89
C ILE A 215 14.39 1.94 27.10
N ASN A 216 15.37 1.68 26.23
CA ASN A 216 15.98 2.66 25.35
C ASN A 216 15.57 2.36 23.90
N ILE A 217 15.08 3.35 23.16
CA ILE A 217 14.57 3.21 21.79
C ILE A 217 15.20 4.29 20.90
N ASN A 218 15.74 3.91 19.75
CA ASN A 218 16.36 4.84 18.81
C ASN A 218 15.40 5.14 17.64
N PHE A 219 14.89 6.37 17.53
CA PHE A 219 14.01 6.78 16.43
C PHE A 219 14.81 7.42 15.29
N LEU A 220 14.73 6.86 14.09
CA LEU A 220 15.32 7.39 12.87
C LEU A 220 14.23 7.71 11.83
N PRO A 221 13.87 8.99 11.63
CA PRO A 221 12.88 9.39 10.63
C PRO A 221 13.32 9.05 9.20
N LEU A 222 12.41 8.46 8.40
CA LEU A 222 12.67 8.02 7.01
C LEU A 222 12.55 9.18 6.00
N ILE A 223 13.27 10.28 6.22
CA ILE A 223 13.13 11.52 5.43
C ILE A 223 13.39 11.35 3.92
N SER A 224 14.20 10.36 3.54
CA SER A 224 14.49 9.99 2.14
C SER A 224 13.32 9.32 1.42
N SER A 225 12.41 8.68 2.16
CA SER A 225 11.23 8.02 1.59
C SER A 225 10.15 9.07 1.26
N PRO A 226 9.33 8.87 0.21
CA PRO A 226 8.19 9.75 -0.06
C PRO A 226 7.22 9.78 1.13
N PRO A 227 6.61 10.94 1.43
CA PRO A 227 5.56 11.02 2.43
C PRO A 227 4.23 10.48 1.90
N LEU A 228 3.41 9.95 2.82
CA LEU A 228 1.97 10.07 2.70
C LEU A 228 1.59 11.51 3.12
N GLN A 229 0.94 12.25 2.25
CA GLN A 229 0.37 13.57 2.54
C GLN A 229 -1.03 13.41 3.13
N LEU A 230 -1.38 14.27 4.08
CA LEU A 230 -2.69 14.30 4.73
C LEU A 230 -3.40 15.59 4.38
N CYS A 231 -4.60 15.49 3.80
CA CYS A 231 -5.39 16.65 3.37
C CYS A 231 -6.78 16.67 4.02
N ILE A 232 -7.24 17.85 4.42
CA ILE A 232 -8.66 18.12 4.66
C ILE A 232 -9.15 18.97 3.49
N LEU A 233 -10.17 18.47 2.79
CA LEU A 233 -10.85 19.15 1.70
C LEU A 233 -12.05 19.90 2.27
N VAL A 234 -12.15 21.20 1.96
CA VAL A 234 -13.25 22.07 2.39
C VAL A 234 -13.90 22.75 1.20
N ALA A 235 -15.22 22.82 1.13
CA ALA A 235 -15.94 23.58 0.11
C ALA A 235 -15.59 25.09 0.13
N LYS A 236 -15.83 25.80 -0.99
CA LYS A 236 -15.54 27.25 -1.08
C LYS A 236 -16.26 28.07 -0.01
N ASP A 237 -17.51 27.70 0.27
CA ASP A 237 -18.42 28.27 1.27
C ASP A 237 -18.58 27.37 2.52
N SER A 238 -17.61 26.48 2.78
CA SER A 238 -17.61 25.61 3.96
C SER A 238 -17.71 26.41 5.27
N PRO A 239 -18.58 25.99 6.23
CA PRO A 239 -18.58 26.51 7.60
C PRO A 239 -17.39 26.01 8.43
N GLU A 240 -16.52 25.16 7.85
CA GLU A 240 -15.35 24.56 8.50
C GLU A 240 -15.69 23.71 9.74
N THR A 241 -16.83 23.01 9.70
CA THR A 241 -17.33 22.13 10.77
C THR A 241 -17.71 20.73 10.28
N TYR A 242 -17.60 19.72 11.15
CA TYR A 242 -18.09 18.36 10.93
C TYR A 242 -19.27 17.99 11.86
N ASP A 243 -19.96 16.88 11.57
CA ASP A 243 -21.10 16.42 12.38
C ASP A 243 -20.69 15.91 13.77
N ALA A 244 -21.38 16.41 14.80
CA ALA A 244 -21.23 15.98 16.18
C ALA A 244 -22.54 16.19 16.96
N THR A 245 -22.77 15.42 18.02
CA THR A 245 -23.93 15.66 18.91
C THR A 245 -23.78 17.01 19.65
N PRO A 246 -24.87 17.69 20.05
CA PRO A 246 -24.79 19.00 20.70
C PRO A 246 -23.93 19.02 21.97
N GLU A 247 -23.92 17.93 22.75
CA GLU A 247 -23.03 17.75 23.91
C GLU A 247 -21.54 17.77 23.49
N ARG A 248 -21.19 17.07 22.40
CA ARG A 248 -19.81 17.05 21.87
C ARG A 248 -19.40 18.38 21.29
N VAL A 249 -20.31 19.08 20.58
CA VAL A 249 -20.06 20.46 20.12
C VAL A 249 -19.75 21.39 21.31
N GLN A 250 -20.51 21.29 22.41
CA GLN A 250 -20.29 22.10 23.61
C GLN A 250 -18.99 21.76 24.34
N LYS A 251 -18.57 20.49 24.34
CA LYS A 251 -17.44 19.97 25.14
C LYS A 251 -16.08 19.99 24.40
N GLU A 252 -16.07 19.64 23.12
CA GLU A 252 -14.85 19.41 22.31
C GLU A 252 -14.76 20.37 21.11
N GLY A 253 -15.87 21.01 20.74
CA GLY A 253 -16.04 21.70 19.47
C GLY A 253 -16.09 20.73 18.28
N ASN A 254 -16.54 21.24 17.13
CA ASN A 254 -16.60 20.49 15.87
C ASN A 254 -15.98 21.24 14.68
N GLY A 255 -15.17 22.28 14.95
CA GLY A 255 -14.51 23.08 13.92
C GLY A 255 -13.22 22.46 13.38
N LEU A 256 -12.70 23.02 12.29
CA LEU A 256 -11.48 22.61 11.58
C LEU A 256 -10.26 22.41 12.49
N SER A 257 -10.09 23.23 13.54
CA SER A 257 -9.00 23.07 14.51
C SER A 257 -9.07 21.75 15.29
N THR A 258 -10.28 21.30 15.67
CA THR A 258 -10.50 19.98 16.29
C THR A 258 -10.42 18.87 15.24
N ALA A 259 -10.89 19.11 14.01
CA ALA A 259 -10.79 18.17 12.90
C ALA A 259 -9.33 17.82 12.56
N ILE A 260 -8.46 18.83 12.45
CA ILE A 260 -7.01 18.69 12.22
C ILE A 260 -6.37 17.80 13.31
N LYS A 261 -6.69 18.04 14.59
CA LYS A 261 -6.19 17.22 15.71
C LYS A 261 -6.63 15.77 15.60
N LYS A 262 -7.93 15.53 15.44
CA LYS A 262 -8.52 14.18 15.37
C LYS A 262 -8.05 13.39 14.14
N PHE A 263 -7.94 14.03 12.96
CA PHE A 263 -7.41 13.38 11.76
C PHE A 263 -5.91 13.07 11.86
N ARG A 264 -5.10 14.00 12.41
CA ARG A 264 -3.67 13.74 12.69
C ARG A 264 -3.47 12.58 13.66
N MET A 265 -4.26 12.49 14.72
CA MET A 265 -4.15 11.40 15.68
C MET A 265 -4.54 10.06 15.04
N ALA A 266 -5.60 10.02 14.22
CA ALA A 266 -5.94 8.84 13.42
C ALA A 266 -4.78 8.41 12.51
N ALA A 267 -4.11 9.34 11.84
CA ALA A 267 -2.93 9.07 11.03
C ALA A 267 -1.76 8.50 11.86
N TYR A 268 -1.52 8.99 13.07
CA TYR A 268 -0.53 8.39 13.97
C TYR A 268 -0.91 6.98 14.42
N LEU A 269 -2.20 6.69 14.63
CA LEU A 269 -2.68 5.33 14.89
C LEU A 269 -2.43 4.39 13.70
N TRP A 270 -2.66 4.85 12.47
CA TRP A 270 -2.37 4.08 11.24
C TRP A 270 -0.89 3.69 11.13
N GLN A 271 0.02 4.64 11.40
CA GLN A 271 1.47 4.41 11.37
C GLN A 271 1.89 3.42 12.47
N ALA A 272 1.36 3.57 13.68
CA ALA A 272 1.64 2.69 14.81
C ALA A 272 1.16 1.24 14.55
N PHE A 273 -0.08 1.07 14.09
CA PHE A 273 -0.66 -0.23 13.71
C PHE A 273 0.14 -0.88 12.58
N THR A 274 0.33 -0.17 11.46
CA THR A 274 0.97 -0.72 10.27
C THR A 274 2.41 -1.16 10.55
N THR A 275 3.15 -0.39 11.36
CA THR A 275 4.53 -0.78 11.72
C THR A 275 4.59 -2.04 12.59
N GLU A 276 3.66 -2.22 13.53
CA GLU A 276 3.53 -3.47 14.29
C GLU A 276 3.21 -4.67 13.39
N GLN A 277 2.24 -4.51 12.48
CA GLN A 277 1.84 -5.56 11.53
C GLN A 277 2.98 -5.98 10.60
N MET A 278 3.74 -5.02 10.06
CA MET A 278 4.94 -5.28 9.23
C MET A 278 6.06 -5.97 10.01
N THR A 279 6.23 -5.63 11.29
CA THR A 279 7.22 -6.28 12.16
C THR A 279 6.85 -7.72 12.44
N ARG A 280 5.59 -7.98 12.78
CA ARG A 280 5.06 -9.34 13.05
C ARG A 280 5.04 -10.23 11.80
N ASN A 281 5.02 -9.63 10.61
CA ASN A 281 5.17 -10.32 9.32
C ASN A 281 6.64 -10.58 8.89
N GLY A 282 7.61 -10.24 9.73
CA GLY A 282 9.05 -10.46 9.46
C GLY A 282 9.72 -9.38 8.62
N PHE A 283 9.00 -8.33 8.20
CA PHE A 283 9.55 -7.28 7.32
C PHE A 283 10.18 -6.10 8.08
N GLY A 284 10.22 -6.18 9.41
CA GLY A 284 10.78 -5.15 10.29
C GLY A 284 9.87 -3.93 10.48
N ARG A 285 10.36 -2.95 11.25
CA ARG A 285 9.59 -1.76 11.66
C ARG A 285 9.48 -0.71 10.54
N ARG A 286 8.90 -1.09 9.40
CA ARG A 286 8.62 -0.20 8.25
C ARG A 286 7.17 0.28 8.18
N CYS A 287 7.02 1.55 7.83
CA CYS A 287 5.77 2.20 7.45
C CYS A 287 6.10 3.47 6.63
N TYR A 288 5.12 4.06 5.95
CA TYR A 288 5.25 5.39 5.38
C TYR A 288 5.51 6.46 6.47
N ARG A 289 6.19 7.54 6.09
CA ARG A 289 6.26 8.78 6.89
C ARG A 289 5.20 9.78 6.44
N TYR A 290 5.04 10.85 7.20
CA TYR A 290 4.27 12.03 6.81
C TYR A 290 5.21 13.16 6.31
N GLU A 291 4.64 14.20 5.69
CA GLU A 291 5.27 15.53 5.74
C GLU A 291 5.12 16.06 7.18
N GLU A 292 6.18 16.66 7.71
CA GLU A 292 6.20 17.16 9.08
C GLU A 292 6.58 18.63 9.13
N GLU A 293 5.97 19.37 10.04
CA GLU A 293 6.07 20.82 10.14
C GLU A 293 6.15 21.24 11.60
N TRP A 294 6.98 22.25 11.89
CA TRP A 294 7.19 22.76 13.24
C TRP A 294 6.04 23.70 13.65
N GLN A 295 5.12 23.19 14.46
CA GLN A 295 3.86 23.85 14.82
C GLN A 295 3.47 23.56 16.28
N PRO A 296 2.43 24.19 16.85
CA PRO A 296 1.94 23.84 18.19
C PRO A 296 1.55 22.36 18.27
N GLY A 297 2.03 21.68 19.30
CA GLY A 297 1.84 20.25 19.47
C GLY A 297 0.38 19.86 19.74
N THR A 298 0.00 18.70 19.22
CA THR A 298 -1.33 18.12 19.41
C THR A 298 -1.27 16.64 19.78
N LEU A 299 -0.08 16.08 20.02
CA LEU A 299 0.11 14.71 20.48
C LEU A 299 -0.29 14.48 21.94
N THR A 300 -0.31 15.53 22.77
CA THR A 300 -0.93 15.56 24.11
C THR A 300 -1.70 16.86 24.30
N TRP A 301 -2.79 16.83 25.06
CA TRP A 301 -3.57 18.01 25.45
C TRP A 301 -2.69 19.12 26.04
N ARG A 302 -1.68 18.77 26.86
CA ARG A 302 -0.79 19.75 27.50
C ARG A 302 0.00 20.59 26.51
N ASP A 303 0.35 20.04 25.34
CA ASP A 303 1.07 20.80 24.32
C ASP A 303 0.22 21.97 23.80
N SER A 304 -1.09 21.74 23.65
CA SER A 304 -2.05 22.76 23.25
C SER A 304 -2.32 23.79 24.35
N GLU A 305 -2.23 23.42 25.63
CA GLU A 305 -2.39 24.37 26.75
C GLU A 305 -1.18 25.30 26.91
N VAL A 306 0.05 24.76 26.86
CA VAL A 306 1.27 25.54 27.11
C VAL A 306 1.90 26.11 25.83
N GLY A 307 1.30 25.85 24.66
CA GLY A 307 1.84 26.26 23.36
C GLY A 307 3.15 25.55 22.98
N GLN A 308 3.37 24.32 23.47
CA GLN A 308 4.59 23.57 23.21
C GLN A 308 4.71 23.23 21.73
N MET A 309 5.66 23.86 21.04
CA MET A 309 5.94 23.56 19.64
C MET A 309 6.57 22.16 19.49
N ARG A 310 6.16 21.42 18.46
CA ARG A 310 6.73 20.13 18.04
C ARG A 310 6.79 20.04 16.52
N ASN A 311 7.58 19.11 16.00
CA ASN A 311 7.34 18.63 14.63
C ASN A 311 6.08 17.76 14.68
N GLU A 312 5.04 18.15 13.96
CA GLU A 312 3.77 17.41 13.85
C GLU A 312 3.53 17.01 12.38
N ALA A 313 2.76 15.94 12.15
CA ALA A 313 2.36 15.55 10.81
C ALA A 313 1.44 16.64 10.22
N LYS A 314 1.81 17.15 9.06
CA LYS A 314 1.15 18.30 8.44
C LYS A 314 -0.21 17.89 7.88
N ILE A 315 -1.23 18.70 8.16
CA ILE A 315 -2.56 18.56 7.57
C ILE A 315 -2.75 19.73 6.61
N HIS A 316 -2.76 19.46 5.31
CA HIS A 316 -2.99 20.48 4.30
C HIS A 316 -4.51 20.76 4.20
N VAL A 317 -4.91 22.02 4.36
CA VAL A 317 -6.31 22.42 4.13
C VAL A 317 -6.43 22.93 2.69
N ILE A 318 -7.20 22.21 1.88
CA ILE A 318 -7.40 22.52 0.46
C ILE A 318 -8.84 22.97 0.27
N ARG A 319 -9.03 24.24 -0.10
CA ARG A 319 -10.35 24.77 -0.46
C ARG A 319 -10.69 24.39 -1.90
N LEU A 320 -11.88 23.80 -2.09
CA LEU A 320 -12.39 23.31 -3.36
C LEU A 320 -13.11 24.43 -4.14
N ASP A 321 -13.26 24.24 -5.46
CA ASP A 321 -14.08 25.11 -6.31
C ASP A 321 -15.59 24.86 -6.17
N GLN A 322 -15.99 23.80 -5.46
CA GLN A 322 -17.39 23.39 -5.24
C GLN A 322 -17.98 23.99 -3.95
N THR A 323 -19.29 24.25 -3.92
CA THR A 323 -20.02 24.60 -2.70
C THR A 323 -20.25 23.39 -1.80
N VAL A 324 -20.61 23.64 -0.54
CA VAL A 324 -21.16 22.62 0.37
C VAL A 324 -22.34 21.89 -0.29
N GLN A 325 -23.25 22.64 -0.94
CA GLN A 325 -24.41 22.05 -1.63
C GLN A 325 -23.99 21.16 -2.82
N GLU A 326 -22.97 21.55 -3.58
CA GLU A 326 -22.43 20.78 -4.71
C GLU A 326 -21.75 19.49 -4.21
N ILE A 327 -20.97 19.55 -3.13
CA ILE A 327 -20.34 18.37 -2.48
C ILE A 327 -21.38 17.44 -1.82
N GLN A 328 -22.44 18.00 -1.26
CA GLN A 328 -23.50 17.26 -0.56
C GLN A 328 -24.67 16.82 -1.46
N ASP A 329 -24.55 16.86 -2.79
CA ASP A 329 -25.55 16.29 -3.70
C ASP A 329 -25.76 14.79 -3.41
N LEU A 330 -27.02 14.35 -3.32
CA LEU A 330 -27.34 12.93 -3.12
C LEU A 330 -26.89 12.09 -4.31
N ASP A 331 -26.84 12.64 -5.52
CA ASP A 331 -26.40 11.90 -6.71
C ASP A 331 -24.89 11.56 -6.67
N LEU A 332 -24.11 12.25 -5.81
CA LEU A 332 -22.69 11.95 -5.52
C LEU A 332 -22.49 10.91 -4.40
N ALA A 333 -23.46 10.79 -3.48
CA ALA A 333 -23.30 10.00 -2.27
C ALA A 333 -23.20 8.50 -2.59
N GLN A 334 -22.01 7.92 -2.37
CA GLN A 334 -21.69 6.54 -2.74
C GLN A 334 -22.68 5.51 -2.16
N GLN A 335 -23.12 5.76 -0.92
CA GLN A 335 -24.05 4.93 -0.16
C GLN A 335 -25.52 5.07 -0.63
N TYR A 336 -25.90 6.15 -1.32
CA TYR A 336 -27.29 6.37 -1.73
C TYR A 336 -27.67 5.42 -2.86
N GLY A 337 -28.68 4.55 -2.65
CA GLY A 337 -29.08 3.54 -3.64
C GLY A 337 -29.27 4.11 -5.06
N PRO A 338 -30.15 5.12 -5.27
CA PRO A 338 -30.45 5.71 -6.57
C PRO A 338 -29.34 6.58 -7.22
N ALA A 339 -28.24 6.89 -6.53
CA ALA A 339 -27.25 7.86 -7.00
C ALA A 339 -26.53 7.45 -8.30
N LYS A 340 -26.36 8.41 -9.21
CA LYS A 340 -25.80 8.21 -10.56
C LYS A 340 -24.33 8.61 -10.71
N LYS A 341 -23.77 9.39 -9.79
CA LYS A 341 -22.43 10.01 -9.85
C LYS A 341 -21.51 9.56 -8.71
N LYS A 342 -21.65 8.31 -8.25
CA LYS A 342 -20.99 7.76 -7.05
C LYS A 342 -19.45 7.77 -7.04
N GLY A 343 -18.81 8.07 -8.17
CA GLY A 343 -17.36 8.21 -8.31
C GLY A 343 -16.85 9.66 -8.36
N ASP A 344 -17.72 10.63 -8.61
CA ASP A 344 -17.30 11.98 -9.02
C ASP A 344 -16.58 12.76 -7.91
N LEU A 345 -16.86 12.45 -6.62
CA LEU A 345 -16.10 12.97 -5.47
C LEU A 345 -14.60 12.63 -5.55
N PHE A 346 -14.24 11.48 -6.11
CA PHE A 346 -12.83 11.11 -6.33
C PHE A 346 -12.20 12.00 -7.41
N GLY A 347 -12.92 12.30 -8.49
CA GLY A 347 -12.47 13.23 -9.53
C GLY A 347 -12.29 14.66 -9.02
N ILE A 348 -13.24 15.15 -8.21
CA ILE A 348 -13.16 16.46 -7.54
C ILE A 348 -11.92 16.54 -6.66
N ALA A 349 -11.73 15.55 -5.76
CA ALA A 349 -10.56 15.48 -4.89
C ALA A 349 -9.25 15.38 -5.68
N GLN A 350 -9.18 14.52 -6.70
CA GLN A 350 -7.97 14.32 -7.49
C GLN A 350 -7.56 15.60 -8.24
N ASN A 351 -8.53 16.36 -8.77
CA ASN A 351 -8.25 17.61 -9.46
C ASN A 351 -7.75 18.70 -8.49
N ALA A 352 -8.40 18.88 -7.34
CA ALA A 352 -7.96 19.83 -6.32
C ALA A 352 -6.56 19.49 -5.77
N VAL A 353 -6.31 18.21 -5.47
CA VAL A 353 -5.00 17.70 -5.02
C VAL A 353 -3.92 17.88 -6.10
N ARG A 354 -4.21 17.56 -7.37
CA ARG A 354 -3.27 17.75 -8.48
C ARG A 354 -2.93 19.22 -8.71
N ALA A 355 -3.91 20.13 -8.57
CA ALA A 355 -3.69 21.58 -8.65
C ALA A 355 -2.86 22.12 -7.46
N TYR A 356 -3.13 21.64 -6.25
CA TYR A 356 -2.42 22.08 -5.03
C TYR A 356 -0.96 21.63 -4.99
N PHE A 357 -0.67 20.35 -5.27
CA PHE A 357 0.70 19.83 -5.20
C PHE A 357 1.52 20.00 -6.50
N ALA A 358 0.86 20.25 -7.64
CA ALA A 358 1.49 20.43 -8.96
C ALA A 358 2.62 19.40 -9.27
N PRO A 359 2.32 18.09 -9.25
CA PRO A 359 3.31 17.02 -9.33
C PRO A 359 4.14 17.10 -10.62
N ARG A 360 5.45 16.87 -10.50
CA ARG A 360 6.36 16.77 -11.64
C ARG A 360 6.39 15.34 -12.19
N PRO A 361 6.66 15.12 -13.49
CA PRO A 361 6.85 13.78 -14.04
C PRO A 361 7.90 12.98 -13.23
N GLY A 362 7.54 11.77 -12.83
CA GLY A 362 8.39 10.91 -11.99
C GLY A 362 8.42 11.26 -10.49
N GLN A 363 7.59 12.20 -10.02
CA GLN A 363 7.45 12.56 -8.60
C GLN A 363 6.01 12.34 -8.10
N PRO A 364 5.55 11.07 -8.00
CA PRO A 364 4.19 10.76 -7.56
C PRO A 364 3.94 11.28 -6.14
N GLN A 365 2.77 11.89 -5.93
CA GLN A 365 2.27 12.23 -4.60
C GLN A 365 1.33 11.13 -4.11
N TYR A 366 1.46 10.79 -2.84
CA TYR A 366 0.59 9.87 -2.12
C TYR A 366 -0.25 10.70 -1.17
N VAL A 367 -1.57 10.79 -1.35
CA VAL A 367 -2.40 11.78 -0.65
C VAL A 367 -3.67 11.15 -0.09
N SER A 368 -3.80 11.13 1.24
CA SER A 368 -5.00 10.66 1.96
C SER A 368 -5.84 11.86 2.39
N CYS A 369 -7.11 11.90 1.97
CA CYS A 369 -7.96 13.09 2.02
C CYS A 369 -9.27 12.86 2.80
N MET A 370 -9.60 13.78 3.70
CA MET A 370 -10.90 13.84 4.36
C MET A 370 -11.73 15.01 3.81
N PHE A 371 -12.93 14.73 3.28
CA PHE A 371 -13.93 15.78 3.05
C PHE A 371 -14.50 16.23 4.41
N LEU A 372 -14.30 17.49 4.78
CA LEU A 372 -14.80 18.04 6.04
C LEU A 372 -16.31 18.22 6.02
N ASP A 373 -16.86 18.63 4.87
CA ASP A 373 -18.28 18.91 4.65
C ASP A 373 -19.14 17.65 4.42
N ALA A 374 -18.69 16.47 4.88
CA ALA A 374 -19.52 15.27 4.89
C ALA A 374 -20.60 15.40 5.98
N HIS A 375 -21.86 15.05 5.65
CA HIS A 375 -23.02 15.36 6.50
C HIS A 375 -24.09 14.26 6.48
N TRP A 376 -24.63 13.93 7.65
CA TRP A 376 -25.67 12.94 7.88
C TRP A 376 -27.07 13.50 7.56
N ASP A 377 -27.60 13.15 6.39
CA ASP A 377 -29.00 13.44 6.07
C ASP A 377 -29.91 12.39 6.71
N LYS A 378 -30.40 12.71 7.91
CA LYS A 378 -31.40 11.92 8.66
C LYS A 378 -32.65 11.57 7.84
N LYS A 379 -33.06 12.41 6.87
CA LYS A 379 -34.27 12.18 6.06
C LYS A 379 -34.01 11.23 4.89
N ALA A 380 -32.83 11.30 4.28
CA ALA A 380 -32.38 10.35 3.27
C ALA A 380 -31.81 9.05 3.87
N GLY A 381 -31.48 9.05 5.17
CA GLY A 381 -30.79 7.95 5.85
C GLY A 381 -29.39 7.69 5.29
N THR A 382 -28.69 8.73 4.84
CA THR A 382 -27.45 8.60 4.05
C THR A 382 -26.44 9.70 4.39
N VAL A 383 -25.14 9.38 4.37
CA VAL A 383 -24.05 10.37 4.46
C VAL A 383 -23.84 11.04 3.09
N ARG A 384 -24.06 12.35 3.03
CA ARG A 384 -23.73 13.25 1.91
C ARG A 384 -22.26 13.69 1.99
N GLY A 385 -21.65 14.11 0.88
CA GLY A 385 -20.25 14.54 0.87
C GLY A 385 -19.24 13.44 1.20
N HIS A 386 -19.67 12.17 1.13
CA HIS A 386 -18.86 11.00 1.46
C HIS A 386 -18.85 9.98 0.33
N ALA A 387 -17.64 9.55 -0.02
CA ALA A 387 -17.34 8.25 -0.59
C ALA A 387 -16.10 7.69 0.12
N ALA A 388 -15.99 6.37 0.20
CA ALA A 388 -14.78 5.63 0.54
C ALA A 388 -14.22 5.06 -0.76
N LEU A 389 -13.13 5.67 -1.26
CA LEU A 389 -12.47 5.28 -2.51
C LEU A 389 -10.96 5.56 -2.44
N GLY A 390 -10.13 4.64 -2.92
CA GLY A 390 -8.69 4.80 -3.10
C GLY A 390 -8.17 4.26 -4.43
N GLY A 391 -6.99 4.74 -4.87
CA GLY A 391 -6.35 4.36 -6.13
C GLY A 391 -5.53 5.52 -6.72
N GLY A 392 -5.76 5.85 -7.99
CA GLY A 392 -5.19 7.02 -8.67
C GLY A 392 -4.21 6.72 -9.81
N ASP A 393 -3.64 7.77 -10.40
CA ASP A 393 -2.74 7.73 -11.57
C ASP A 393 -1.25 7.79 -11.17
N ASP A 394 -0.34 7.80 -12.14
CA ASP A 394 1.11 7.76 -11.86
C ASP A 394 1.72 9.08 -11.37
N THR A 395 0.90 10.13 -11.24
CA THR A 395 1.27 11.42 -10.64
C THR A 395 0.61 11.64 -9.28
N ILE A 396 -0.64 11.20 -9.09
CA ILE A 396 -1.41 11.32 -7.86
C ILE A 396 -2.03 9.96 -7.50
N LYS A 397 -1.49 9.31 -6.46
CA LYS A 397 -2.14 8.21 -5.74
C LYS A 397 -2.99 8.81 -4.61
N LEU A 398 -4.28 8.52 -4.59
CA LEU A 398 -5.31 9.23 -3.81
C LEU A 398 -6.15 8.25 -3.00
N ALA A 399 -6.52 8.66 -1.78
CA ALA A 399 -7.58 8.07 -0.97
C ALA A 399 -8.52 9.19 -0.50
N ILE A 400 -9.83 8.93 -0.49
CA ILE A 400 -10.84 9.85 0.03
C ILE A 400 -11.71 9.18 1.09
N PHE A 401 -12.11 9.96 2.09
CA PHE A 401 -13.08 9.57 3.12
C PHE A 401 -13.88 10.78 3.63
N GLY A 402 -14.95 10.53 4.39
CA GLY A 402 -15.80 11.58 4.99
C GLY A 402 -15.48 11.88 6.46
N SER A 403 -15.84 13.08 6.92
CA SER A 403 -15.75 13.50 8.33
C SER A 403 -16.86 12.95 9.24
N HIS A 404 -17.81 12.16 8.74
CA HIS A 404 -19.04 11.77 9.44
C HIS A 404 -18.84 10.93 10.71
N CYS A 405 -17.69 10.25 10.85
CA CYS A 405 -17.31 9.55 12.08
C CYS A 405 -16.37 10.36 13.00
N LEU A 406 -15.98 11.59 12.61
CA LEU A 406 -14.84 12.30 13.19
C LEU A 406 -15.04 12.70 14.66
N GLN A 407 -16.28 12.95 15.11
CA GLN A 407 -16.54 13.24 16.53
C GLN A 407 -16.00 12.15 17.47
N SER A 408 -16.05 10.88 17.06
CA SER A 408 -15.66 9.72 17.89
C SER A 408 -14.14 9.46 17.88
N TYR A 409 -13.35 10.19 17.09
CA TYR A 409 -11.90 10.02 17.03
C TYR A 409 -11.21 10.66 18.26
N PRO A 410 -10.10 10.09 18.75
CA PRO A 410 -9.26 10.77 19.73
C PRO A 410 -8.55 11.97 19.10
N SER A 411 -8.41 13.08 19.82
CA SER A 411 -7.71 14.28 19.35
C SER A 411 -6.24 14.35 19.75
N HIS A 412 -5.83 13.55 20.74
CA HIS A 412 -4.45 13.37 21.22
C HIS A 412 -4.25 11.98 21.84
N ILE A 413 -3.01 11.63 22.23
CA ILE A 413 -2.65 10.26 22.67
C ILE A 413 -3.48 9.76 23.87
N GLU A 414 -3.71 10.60 24.88
CA GLU A 414 -4.43 10.20 26.09
C GLU A 414 -5.93 9.95 25.86
N GLU A 415 -6.51 10.45 24.77
CA GLU A 415 -7.89 10.16 24.37
C GLU A 415 -8.05 8.81 23.66
N VAL A 416 -6.95 8.15 23.24
CA VAL A 416 -7.03 6.91 22.44
C VAL A 416 -7.75 5.78 23.18
N VAL A 417 -7.48 5.59 24.47
CA VAL A 417 -8.19 4.58 25.29
C VAL A 417 -9.65 4.99 25.54
N PRO A 418 -9.97 6.22 25.99
CA PRO A 418 -11.34 6.72 26.05
C PRO A 418 -12.14 6.52 24.76
N ALA A 419 -11.64 6.98 23.60
CA ALA A 419 -12.32 6.87 22.31
C ALA A 419 -12.63 5.41 21.94
N PHE A 420 -11.67 4.50 22.14
CA PHE A 420 -11.84 3.07 21.87
C PHE A 420 -12.56 2.28 23.00
N THR A 421 -13.04 2.94 24.05
CA THR A 421 -13.85 2.33 25.12
C THR A 421 -15.19 3.04 25.38
N ASP A 422 -15.50 4.10 24.62
CA ASP A 422 -16.71 4.89 24.77
C ASP A 422 -17.98 4.13 24.29
N CYS A 423 -18.72 3.59 25.25
CA CYS A 423 -20.00 2.90 25.06
C CYS A 423 -21.20 3.82 24.77
N THR A 424 -21.00 5.15 24.69
CA THR A 424 -22.08 6.11 24.38
C THR A 424 -22.75 5.72 23.07
N ARG A 425 -24.09 5.66 23.07
CA ARG A 425 -24.86 5.23 21.90
C ARG A 425 -24.86 6.32 20.84
N THR A 426 -24.75 5.89 19.59
CA THR A 426 -24.80 6.77 18.42
C THR A 426 -26.20 7.35 18.27
N ASP A 427 -26.32 8.67 18.39
CA ASP A 427 -27.58 9.37 18.24
C ASP A 427 -27.83 9.73 16.76
N THR A 428 -28.67 8.93 16.11
CA THR A 428 -29.03 9.10 14.69
C THR A 428 -29.87 10.35 14.41
N ASP A 429 -30.22 11.14 15.42
CA ASP A 429 -30.80 12.46 15.22
C ASP A 429 -29.77 13.51 14.79
N TYR A 430 -28.47 13.25 15.04
CA TYR A 430 -27.37 14.18 14.72
C TYR A 430 -26.23 13.55 13.89
N VAL A 431 -25.99 12.24 14.00
CA VAL A 431 -24.80 11.58 13.41
C VAL A 431 -25.09 10.22 12.78
N ALA A 432 -24.27 9.81 11.82
CA ALA A 432 -24.45 8.55 11.09
C ALA A 432 -24.04 7.31 11.93
N ASN A 433 -24.93 6.32 12.02
CA ASN A 433 -24.58 4.93 12.33
C ASN A 433 -24.13 4.25 11.02
N ASP A 434 -22.92 4.56 10.57
CA ASP A 434 -22.41 4.16 9.25
C ASP A 434 -22.44 2.63 9.07
N CYS A 435 -22.95 2.20 7.92
CA CYS A 435 -23.20 0.80 7.56
C CYS A 435 -24.03 -0.02 8.59
N ASN A 436 -24.70 0.64 9.55
CA ASN A 436 -25.27 0.03 10.75
C ASN A 436 -24.24 -0.75 11.62
N GLU A 437 -22.97 -0.36 11.57
CA GLU A 437 -21.88 -0.99 12.32
C GLU A 437 -21.29 -0.11 13.44
N GLY A 438 -21.61 1.19 13.44
CA GLY A 438 -21.21 2.19 14.42
C GLY A 438 -22.33 2.50 15.43
N GLY A 439 -22.83 1.50 16.13
CA GLY A 439 -23.95 1.64 17.09
C GLY A 439 -23.58 2.25 18.45
N SER A 440 -22.30 2.55 18.66
CA SER A 440 -21.74 3.33 19.77
C SER A 440 -20.45 4.05 19.33
N ASN A 441 -20.01 5.04 20.10
CA ASN A 441 -18.85 5.88 19.75
C ASN A 441 -17.57 5.08 19.47
N TRP A 442 -17.23 4.07 20.28
CA TRP A 442 -16.03 3.26 20.02
C TRP A 442 -16.14 2.43 18.73
N GLU A 443 -17.34 1.99 18.38
CA GLU A 443 -17.60 1.28 17.13
C GLU A 443 -17.48 2.24 15.94
N SER A 444 -18.01 3.46 16.04
CA SER A 444 -17.86 4.52 15.03
C SER A 444 -16.41 4.97 14.86
N ALA A 445 -15.61 5.00 15.93
CA ALA A 445 -14.16 5.25 15.86
C ALA A 445 -13.44 4.13 15.08
N ASN A 446 -13.79 2.86 15.32
CA ASN A 446 -13.27 1.73 14.54
C ASN A 446 -13.64 1.82 13.05
N ILE A 447 -14.90 2.13 12.73
CA ILE A 447 -15.36 2.24 11.33
C ILE A 447 -14.65 3.39 10.62
N GLY A 448 -14.64 4.60 11.18
CA GLY A 448 -14.04 5.76 10.53
C GLY A 448 -12.52 5.66 10.36
N ILE A 449 -11.79 5.43 11.47
CA ILE A 449 -10.32 5.32 11.43
C ILE A 449 -9.88 4.12 10.58
N GLY A 450 -10.69 3.05 10.59
CA GLY A 450 -10.44 1.81 9.89
C GLY A 450 -10.71 1.83 8.40
N ALA A 451 -11.86 2.34 7.97
CA ALA A 451 -12.22 2.43 6.56
C ALA A 451 -11.34 3.45 5.82
N HIS A 452 -10.99 4.57 6.45
CA HIS A 452 -10.05 5.52 5.86
C HIS A 452 -8.61 4.92 5.76
N LEU A 453 -8.26 3.95 6.62
CA LEU A 453 -7.03 3.15 6.45
C LEU A 453 -7.14 2.13 5.30
N HIS A 454 -8.32 1.55 5.05
CA HIS A 454 -8.60 0.69 3.89
C HIS A 454 -8.41 1.46 2.57
N GLU A 455 -8.98 2.68 2.45
CA GLU A 455 -8.76 3.53 1.26
C GLU A 455 -7.29 3.95 1.11
N THR A 456 -6.61 4.22 2.23
CA THR A 456 -5.16 4.46 2.24
C THR A 456 -4.38 3.20 1.83
N GLY A 457 -4.93 1.99 2.00
CA GLY A 457 -4.40 0.73 1.48
C GLY A 457 -4.49 0.64 -0.05
N HIS A 458 -5.65 0.98 -0.64
CA HIS A 458 -5.83 1.06 -2.10
C HIS A 458 -4.87 2.07 -2.74
N LEU A 459 -4.70 3.25 -2.13
CA LEU A 459 -3.68 4.26 -2.51
C LEU A 459 -2.25 3.69 -2.55
N LEU A 460 -1.93 2.73 -1.69
CA LEU A 460 -0.62 2.07 -1.60
C LEU A 460 -0.52 0.78 -2.46
N GLY A 461 -1.51 0.52 -3.32
CA GLY A 461 -1.52 -0.60 -4.26
C GLY A 461 -2.03 -1.94 -3.71
N CYS A 462 -2.68 -1.95 -2.54
CA CYS A 462 -3.37 -3.14 -2.05
C CYS A 462 -4.76 -3.26 -2.69
N PRO A 463 -5.11 -4.39 -3.34
CA PRO A 463 -6.48 -4.66 -3.75
C PRO A 463 -7.34 -5.12 -2.55
N HIS A 464 -8.62 -5.39 -2.78
CA HIS A 464 -9.40 -6.19 -1.83
C HIS A 464 -8.78 -7.57 -1.60
N GLN A 465 -8.97 -8.11 -0.40
CA GLN A 465 -8.40 -9.39 0.06
C GLN A 465 -9.49 -10.29 0.68
N GLU A 466 -9.20 -11.56 0.93
CA GLU A 466 -10.12 -12.48 1.61
C GLU A 466 -10.22 -12.25 3.14
N SER A 467 -9.35 -11.43 3.71
CA SER A 467 -9.29 -11.12 5.15
C SER A 467 -8.51 -9.82 5.42
N GLY A 468 -8.51 -9.36 6.66
CA GLY A 468 -7.74 -8.19 7.07
C GLY A 468 -8.41 -6.85 6.73
N VAL A 469 -7.62 -5.77 6.84
CA VAL A 469 -8.11 -4.39 6.61
C VAL A 469 -8.73 -4.25 5.23
N MET A 470 -8.11 -4.85 4.20
CA MET A 470 -8.59 -4.84 2.81
C MET A 470 -9.83 -5.72 2.53
N LEU A 471 -10.40 -6.37 3.55
CA LEU A 471 -11.79 -6.83 3.52
C LEU A 471 -12.66 -5.90 4.37
N ARG A 472 -12.60 -6.05 5.70
CA ARG A 472 -13.33 -5.22 6.67
C ARG A 472 -12.84 -5.38 8.12
N ASP A 473 -11.70 -6.02 8.39
CA ASP A 473 -11.32 -6.40 9.77
C ASP A 473 -11.15 -5.22 10.73
N TYR A 474 -11.03 -4.00 10.22
CA TYR A 474 -10.91 -2.79 11.03
C TYR A 474 -12.11 -2.52 11.96
N VAL A 475 -13.23 -3.24 11.80
CA VAL A 475 -14.32 -3.33 12.81
C VAL A 475 -13.85 -3.73 14.22
N ARG A 476 -12.64 -4.29 14.35
CA ARG A 476 -11.93 -4.65 15.59
C ARG A 476 -10.56 -3.94 15.77
N LEU A 477 -10.38 -2.75 15.17
CA LEU A 477 -9.14 -1.97 15.19
C LEU A 477 -8.72 -1.55 16.62
N ASN A 478 -9.68 -1.10 17.44
CA ASN A 478 -9.56 -0.79 18.86
C ASN A 478 -8.67 -1.76 19.64
N ARG A 479 -8.79 -3.08 19.37
CA ARG A 479 -8.02 -4.13 20.04
C ARG A 479 -6.51 -3.97 19.90
N THR A 480 -6.04 -3.27 18.87
CA THR A 480 -4.62 -2.91 18.70
C THR A 480 -4.14 -1.97 19.81
N PHE A 481 -5.00 -1.08 20.30
CA PHE A 481 -4.63 0.03 21.18
C PHE A 481 -5.11 -0.15 22.63
N ILE A 482 -6.09 -1.01 22.89
CA ILE A 482 -6.63 -1.29 24.23
C ILE A 482 -6.29 -2.69 24.74
N SER A 483 -6.26 -2.86 26.06
CA SER A 483 -6.01 -4.14 26.75
C SER A 483 -7.27 -4.96 27.03
N ARG A 484 -8.46 -4.34 26.98
CA ARG A 484 -9.77 -4.94 27.26
C ARG A 484 -10.84 -4.24 26.41
N GLU A 485 -11.72 -5.01 25.78
CA GLU A 485 -12.73 -4.50 24.85
C GLU A 485 -14.12 -4.32 25.53
N PRO A 486 -14.82 -3.20 25.28
CA PRO A 486 -16.16 -2.93 25.80
C PRO A 486 -17.25 -3.81 25.17
N TYR A 487 -18.52 -3.63 25.58
CA TYR A 487 -19.65 -4.30 24.93
C TYR A 487 -19.82 -3.83 23.48
N SER A 488 -19.96 -4.79 22.56
CA SER A 488 -20.20 -4.59 21.13
C SER A 488 -21.70 -4.54 20.86
N THR A 489 -22.19 -3.41 20.36
CA THR A 489 -23.60 -3.22 20.07
C THR A 489 -24.00 -3.83 18.73
N ARG A 490 -23.06 -3.79 17.76
CA ARG A 490 -23.14 -4.45 16.45
C ARG A 490 -23.31 -5.97 16.57
N THR A 491 -22.47 -6.64 17.38
CA THR A 491 -22.55 -8.10 17.58
C THR A 491 -23.41 -8.52 18.77
N LYS A 492 -23.89 -7.56 19.57
CA LYS A 492 -24.68 -7.75 20.81
C LYS A 492 -24.00 -8.62 21.86
N GLN A 493 -22.66 -8.58 21.91
CA GLN A 493 -21.82 -9.45 22.76
C GLN A 493 -20.91 -8.63 23.68
N GLN A 494 -20.59 -9.21 24.84
CA GLN A 494 -19.53 -8.69 25.69
C GLN A 494 -18.18 -8.81 24.98
N GLY A 495 -17.42 -7.71 24.93
CA GLY A 495 -16.08 -7.68 24.35
C GLY A 495 -15.05 -8.53 25.10
N LEU A 496 -13.91 -8.76 24.44
CA LEU A 496 -12.81 -9.53 25.00
C LEU A 496 -12.28 -8.92 26.32
N ARG A 497 -12.34 -9.69 27.41
CA ARG A 497 -11.76 -9.34 28.72
C ARG A 497 -10.28 -8.96 28.66
N GLN A 498 -9.54 -9.58 27.74
CA GLN A 498 -8.12 -9.33 27.47
C GLN A 498 -7.90 -9.34 25.96
N CYS A 499 -7.27 -8.30 25.42
CA CYS A 499 -6.97 -8.14 23.99
C CYS A 499 -5.48 -8.36 23.73
N THR A 500 -5.14 -9.45 23.05
CA THR A 500 -3.75 -9.83 22.73
C THR A 500 -3.48 -9.72 21.22
N PRO A 501 -2.22 -9.76 20.75
CA PRO A 501 -1.87 -9.54 19.34
C PRO A 501 -2.59 -10.43 18.30
N LYS A 502 -3.05 -11.62 18.70
CA LYS A 502 -3.84 -12.54 17.84
C LYS A 502 -5.31 -12.11 17.65
N ASP A 503 -5.82 -11.23 18.51
CA ASP A 503 -7.24 -10.85 18.54
C ASP A 503 -7.52 -9.58 17.70
N GLU A 504 -6.46 -8.84 17.39
CA GLU A 504 -6.41 -7.59 16.60
C GLU A 504 -6.78 -7.81 15.12
N CYS A 505 -7.18 -6.75 14.42
CA CYS A 505 -7.18 -6.76 12.95
C CYS A 505 -5.75 -6.90 12.40
N ALA A 506 -5.62 -7.27 11.12
CA ALA A 506 -4.32 -7.40 10.45
C ALA A 506 -4.35 -6.83 9.02
N TRP A 507 -3.18 -6.51 8.49
CA TRP A 507 -2.98 -6.44 7.04
C TRP A 507 -2.90 -7.87 6.47
N HIS A 508 -3.43 -8.12 5.27
CA HIS A 508 -3.29 -9.45 4.66
C HIS A 508 -1.82 -9.73 4.31
N ARG A 509 -1.43 -11.01 4.21
CA ARG A 509 -0.04 -11.37 3.89
C ARG A 509 0.41 -10.72 2.57
N LEU A 510 -0.46 -10.74 1.56
CA LEU A 510 -0.27 -10.12 0.26
C LEU A 510 -0.19 -8.58 0.30
N ASP A 511 -0.80 -7.92 1.30
CA ASP A 511 -0.66 -6.48 1.53
C ASP A 511 0.74 -6.18 2.11
N THR A 512 1.16 -6.95 3.11
CA THR A 512 2.49 -6.77 3.72
C THR A 512 3.63 -7.06 2.74
N LEU A 513 3.42 -7.94 1.76
CA LEU A 513 4.33 -8.15 0.63
C LEU A 513 4.40 -6.94 -0.31
N ARG A 514 3.27 -6.28 -0.63
CA ARG A 514 3.26 -5.02 -1.39
C ARG A 514 4.00 -3.93 -0.64
N PHE A 515 3.68 -3.73 0.64
CA PHE A 515 4.36 -2.79 1.52
C PHE A 515 5.86 -3.09 1.70
N ARG A 516 6.31 -4.34 1.58
CA ARG A 516 7.74 -4.68 1.67
C ARG A 516 8.58 -4.03 0.56
N PHE A 517 8.00 -3.76 -0.60
CA PHE A 517 8.70 -3.19 -1.77
C PHE A 517 8.17 -1.81 -2.22
N HIS A 518 7.09 -1.31 -1.60
CA HIS A 518 6.55 0.01 -1.89
C HIS A 518 7.52 1.14 -1.46
N PRO A 519 7.81 2.17 -2.29
CA PRO A 519 8.83 3.18 -2.01
C PRO A 519 8.71 3.90 -0.66
N CYS A 520 7.48 4.19 -0.22
CA CYS A 520 7.25 4.87 1.06
C CYS A 520 7.68 4.03 2.28
N PHE A 521 7.82 2.71 2.15
CA PHE A 521 8.16 1.76 3.21
C PHE A 521 9.63 1.32 3.18
N GLN A 522 10.49 1.94 2.37
CA GLN A 522 11.91 1.59 2.30
C GLN A 522 12.62 1.89 3.64
N LEU A 523 13.47 0.96 4.10
CA LEU A 523 14.33 1.12 5.27
C LEU A 523 15.78 1.41 4.87
N PRO A 524 16.58 2.11 5.70
CA PRO A 524 18.01 2.36 5.42
C PRO A 524 18.87 1.10 5.36
N THR A 525 18.34 -0.03 5.84
CA THR A 525 18.97 -1.36 5.82
C THR A 525 18.57 -2.20 4.61
N ASP A 526 17.68 -1.71 3.74
CA ASP A 526 17.32 -2.42 2.51
C ASP A 526 18.44 -2.34 1.46
N THR A 527 18.72 -3.46 0.80
CA THR A 527 19.70 -3.53 -0.29
C THR A 527 19.26 -2.64 -1.46
N ALA A 528 20.19 -1.85 -2.00
CA ALA A 528 19.96 -1.11 -3.25
C ALA A 528 19.62 -2.08 -4.39
N MET A 529 18.51 -1.83 -5.09
CA MET A 529 17.96 -2.75 -6.10
C MET A 529 18.36 -2.34 -7.52
N SER A 530 18.14 -3.24 -8.48
CA SER A 530 18.25 -2.92 -9.92
C SER A 530 17.29 -1.78 -10.29
N PRO A 531 17.71 -0.80 -11.12
CA PRO A 531 16.82 0.24 -11.65
C PRO A 531 15.86 -0.28 -12.72
N ASP A 532 16.07 -1.52 -13.20
CA ASP A 532 15.11 -2.30 -13.98
C ASP A 532 14.30 -3.19 -13.02
N PRO A 533 13.00 -2.88 -12.78
CA PRO A 533 12.11 -3.69 -11.95
C PRO A 533 11.35 -4.75 -12.77
N SER A 534 11.58 -4.87 -14.07
CA SER A 534 10.68 -5.61 -14.96
C SER A 534 10.63 -7.10 -14.63
N VAL A 535 9.43 -7.65 -14.65
CA VAL A 535 9.18 -9.09 -14.72
C VAL A 535 9.06 -9.46 -16.19
N GLN A 536 9.74 -10.52 -16.60
CA GLN A 536 9.72 -11.05 -17.96
C GLN A 536 9.40 -12.54 -17.93
N VAL A 537 8.53 -13.00 -18.83
CA VAL A 537 7.96 -14.35 -18.80
C VAL A 537 7.88 -14.95 -20.20
N TRP A 538 8.53 -16.10 -20.38
CA TRP A 538 8.77 -16.73 -21.68
C TRP A 538 8.43 -18.23 -21.63
N ALA A 539 7.81 -18.77 -22.67
CA ALA A 539 7.75 -20.23 -22.83
C ALA A 539 9.15 -20.81 -23.12
N VAL A 540 9.40 -22.06 -22.73
CA VAL A 540 10.62 -22.80 -23.09
C VAL A 540 10.30 -24.26 -23.53
N GLU A 541 11.33 -25.10 -23.63
CA GLU A 541 11.19 -26.53 -23.94
C GLU A 541 10.42 -27.29 -22.83
N ASP A 542 10.01 -28.52 -23.14
CA ASP A 542 9.27 -29.44 -22.26
C ASP A 542 7.98 -28.91 -21.61
N GLY A 543 7.42 -27.81 -22.14
CA GLY A 543 6.19 -27.21 -21.61
C GLY A 543 6.40 -26.39 -20.34
N SER A 544 7.65 -26.05 -20.01
CA SER A 544 7.99 -25.15 -18.92
C SER A 544 7.88 -23.67 -19.34
N VAL A 545 7.77 -22.80 -18.35
CA VAL A 545 7.81 -21.33 -18.49
C VAL A 545 8.96 -20.80 -17.66
N LEU A 546 9.81 -19.97 -18.26
CA LEU A 546 10.89 -19.27 -17.59
C LEU A 546 10.42 -17.88 -17.17
N VAL A 547 10.60 -17.55 -15.89
CA VAL A 547 10.31 -16.23 -15.32
C VAL A 547 11.64 -15.62 -14.86
N THR A 548 11.88 -14.36 -15.23
CA THR A 548 13.10 -13.62 -14.88
C THR A 548 12.79 -12.20 -14.43
N ALA A 549 13.46 -11.72 -13.37
CA ALA A 549 13.39 -10.32 -12.92
C ALA A 549 14.75 -9.86 -12.37
N ALA A 550 15.25 -8.71 -12.83
CA ALA A 550 16.60 -8.23 -12.50
C ALA A 550 16.80 -7.91 -11.00
N THR A 551 15.72 -7.56 -10.30
CA THR A 551 15.66 -7.33 -8.85
C THR A 551 15.53 -8.60 -8.00
N GLY A 552 15.22 -9.75 -8.61
CA GLY A 552 14.64 -10.89 -7.89
C GLY A 552 13.11 -10.91 -7.98
N ILE A 553 12.55 -12.12 -7.92
CA ILE A 553 11.11 -12.42 -7.95
C ILE A 553 10.64 -12.60 -6.51
N ALA A 554 9.58 -11.89 -6.10
CA ALA A 554 9.16 -11.80 -4.71
C ALA A 554 8.02 -12.76 -4.36
N TRP A 555 6.92 -12.74 -5.11
CA TRP A 555 5.81 -13.69 -4.97
C TRP A 555 5.02 -13.85 -6.27
N ILE A 556 4.14 -14.86 -6.30
CA ILE A 556 3.21 -15.15 -7.40
C ILE A 556 1.80 -15.35 -6.83
N GLU A 557 0.82 -14.67 -7.39
CA GLU A 557 -0.61 -14.80 -7.09
C GLU A 557 -1.29 -15.68 -8.16
N LEU A 558 -2.16 -16.60 -7.73
CA LEU A 558 -2.78 -17.64 -8.55
C LEU A 558 -4.31 -17.49 -8.53
N PHE A 559 -4.90 -17.21 -9.69
CA PHE A 559 -6.32 -16.96 -9.86
C PHE A 559 -6.93 -18.05 -10.77
N PRO A 560 -7.44 -19.16 -10.21
CA PRO A 560 -8.21 -20.15 -10.97
C PRO A 560 -9.60 -19.61 -11.35
N GLU A 561 -10.15 -20.09 -12.47
CA GLU A 561 -11.38 -19.58 -13.09
C GLU A 561 -12.57 -19.47 -12.12
N GLY A 562 -13.09 -18.25 -11.91
CA GLY A 562 -14.19 -17.97 -10.98
C GLY A 562 -13.78 -17.57 -9.56
N ASP A 563 -12.48 -17.36 -9.30
CA ASP A 563 -11.99 -16.67 -8.10
C ASP A 563 -11.82 -15.16 -8.39
N ASP A 564 -12.64 -14.31 -7.77
CA ASP A 564 -12.55 -12.84 -7.89
C ASP A 564 -11.41 -12.24 -7.02
N LEU A 565 -10.86 -13.02 -6.08
CA LEU A 565 -9.83 -12.62 -5.11
C LEU A 565 -8.66 -13.63 -5.12
N CYS A 566 -7.49 -13.22 -4.64
CA CYS A 566 -6.32 -14.09 -4.53
C CYS A 566 -6.36 -14.95 -3.25
N HIS A 567 -6.81 -16.20 -3.39
CA HIS A 567 -6.82 -17.19 -2.30
C HIS A 567 -5.53 -18.05 -2.24
N HIS A 568 -4.66 -17.97 -3.26
CA HIS A 568 -3.58 -18.92 -3.48
C HIS A 568 -2.32 -18.20 -4.00
N TRP A 569 -1.19 -18.33 -3.31
CA TRP A 569 0.07 -17.67 -3.70
C TRP A 569 1.32 -18.51 -3.40
N ILE A 570 2.46 -18.07 -3.95
CA ILE A 570 3.79 -18.66 -3.72
C ILE A 570 4.74 -17.52 -3.36
N GLU A 571 5.34 -17.54 -2.17
CA GLU A 571 6.37 -16.58 -1.75
C GLU A 571 7.77 -17.13 -2.08
N TYR A 572 8.67 -16.25 -2.53
CA TYR A 572 10.06 -16.55 -2.86
C TYR A 572 11.06 -15.77 -1.99
N LEU A 573 10.59 -15.27 -0.84
CA LEU A 573 11.40 -14.56 0.16
C LEU A 573 11.70 -15.50 1.33
N GLU A 574 12.98 -15.73 1.63
CA GLU A 574 13.37 -16.36 2.90
C GLU A 574 13.09 -15.41 4.07
N GLN A 575 12.57 -15.92 5.18
CA GLN A 575 12.16 -15.10 6.34
C GLN A 575 13.30 -14.27 6.96
N ASN A 576 14.55 -14.68 6.78
CA ASN A 576 15.75 -13.97 7.25
C ASN A 576 16.59 -13.37 6.09
N GLY A 577 16.13 -13.48 4.85
CA GLY A 577 16.83 -13.01 3.65
C GLY A 577 16.54 -11.54 3.34
N GLY A 578 17.58 -10.77 3.02
CA GLY A 578 17.39 -9.51 2.28
C GLY A 578 16.93 -9.78 0.84
N PRO A 579 16.62 -8.75 0.03
CA PRO A 579 16.23 -8.91 -1.38
C PRO A 579 17.22 -9.74 -2.22
N ALA A 580 18.49 -9.80 -1.81
CA ALA A 580 19.51 -10.66 -2.41
C ALA A 580 19.23 -12.18 -2.34
N GLY A 581 18.33 -12.64 -1.46
CA GLY A 581 17.88 -14.03 -1.39
C GLY A 581 16.77 -14.39 -2.39
N ALA A 582 16.11 -13.39 -2.99
CA ALA A 582 15.05 -13.63 -3.97
C ALA A 582 15.62 -14.14 -5.31
N PRO A 583 15.11 -15.24 -5.88
CA PRO A 583 15.62 -15.79 -7.13
C PRO A 583 15.35 -14.82 -8.29
N LYS A 584 16.41 -14.49 -9.04
CA LYS A 584 16.29 -13.66 -10.27
C LYS A 584 15.70 -14.41 -11.45
N GLN A 585 15.65 -15.74 -11.37
CA GLN A 585 15.18 -16.65 -12.40
C GLN A 585 14.54 -17.87 -11.73
N ILE A 586 13.35 -18.27 -12.18
CA ILE A 586 12.67 -19.50 -11.77
C ILE A 586 12.04 -20.17 -13.01
N THR A 587 11.89 -21.49 -12.94
CA THR A 587 11.17 -22.27 -13.95
C THR A 587 9.86 -22.75 -13.34
N LEU A 588 8.75 -22.51 -14.03
CA LEU A 588 7.40 -22.92 -13.63
C LEU A 588 6.87 -23.98 -14.61
N THR A 589 6.17 -24.99 -14.08
CA THR A 589 5.38 -25.93 -14.88
C THR A 589 3.92 -25.83 -14.51
N GLU A 590 3.03 -26.15 -15.45
CA GLU A 590 1.58 -26.12 -15.19
C GLU A 590 1.19 -27.08 -14.05
N GLN A 591 1.87 -28.23 -13.94
CA GLN A 591 1.75 -29.15 -12.81
C GLN A 591 2.12 -28.46 -11.48
N SER A 592 3.30 -27.83 -11.39
CA SER A 592 3.78 -27.22 -10.15
C SER A 592 2.85 -26.13 -9.59
N LEU A 593 2.16 -25.40 -10.49
CA LEU A 593 1.16 -24.40 -10.11
C LEU A 593 -0.18 -25.06 -9.73
N ARG A 594 -0.68 -26.02 -10.53
CA ARG A 594 -1.93 -26.74 -10.23
C ARG A 594 -1.85 -27.54 -8.92
N GLU A 595 -0.68 -28.03 -8.53
CA GLU A 595 -0.47 -28.70 -7.24
C GLU A 595 -0.70 -27.79 -6.02
N ARG A 596 -0.52 -26.46 -6.15
CA ARG A 596 -0.81 -25.48 -5.10
C ARG A 596 -2.32 -25.20 -4.93
N LEU A 597 -3.16 -25.65 -5.87
CA LEU A 597 -4.60 -25.39 -5.86
C LEU A 597 -5.40 -26.53 -5.19
N PRO A 598 -6.58 -26.23 -4.60
CA PRO A 598 -7.58 -27.22 -4.19
C PRO A 598 -8.01 -28.15 -5.34
N GLN A 599 -8.31 -29.42 -5.02
CA GLN A 599 -8.48 -30.51 -6.01
C GLN A 599 -9.54 -30.23 -7.09
N ASP A 600 -10.63 -29.55 -6.71
CA ASP A 600 -11.71 -29.10 -7.58
C ASP A 600 -11.25 -27.99 -8.56
N LYS A 601 -10.40 -27.07 -8.09
CA LYS A 601 -9.86 -25.97 -8.92
C LYS A 601 -8.75 -26.43 -9.87
N ARG A 602 -8.09 -27.57 -9.61
CA ARG A 602 -6.92 -28.06 -10.40
C ARG A 602 -7.16 -28.24 -11.90
N LYS A 603 -8.40 -28.32 -12.38
CA LYS A 603 -8.73 -28.48 -13.82
C LYS A 603 -9.20 -27.20 -14.52
N LYS A 604 -9.43 -26.11 -13.78
CA LYS A 604 -9.91 -24.82 -14.31
C LYS A 604 -8.83 -24.12 -15.16
N LYS A 605 -9.19 -23.06 -15.90
CA LYS A 605 -8.16 -22.11 -16.35
C LYS A 605 -7.46 -21.45 -15.17
N LEU A 606 -6.24 -20.99 -15.39
CA LEU A 606 -5.40 -20.38 -14.36
C LEU A 606 -4.74 -19.10 -14.90
N LYS A 607 -5.16 -17.96 -14.36
CA LYS A 607 -4.47 -16.68 -14.46
C LYS A 607 -3.38 -16.61 -13.39
N VAL A 608 -2.23 -16.07 -13.76
CA VAL A 608 -1.03 -16.01 -12.89
C VAL A 608 -0.49 -14.59 -12.90
N LYS A 609 -0.30 -13.99 -11.73
CA LYS A 609 0.28 -12.65 -11.58
C LYS A 609 1.57 -12.71 -10.76
N ILE A 610 2.67 -12.21 -11.33
CA ILE A 610 4.03 -12.41 -10.81
C ILE A 610 4.61 -11.05 -10.41
N PHE A 611 5.17 -10.96 -9.20
CA PHE A 611 5.67 -9.71 -8.62
C PHE A 611 7.18 -9.75 -8.43
N SER A 612 7.85 -8.66 -8.78
CA SER A 612 9.29 -8.44 -8.56
C SER A 612 9.57 -7.84 -7.18
N CYS A 613 10.80 -8.00 -6.68
CA CYS A 613 11.28 -7.17 -5.57
C CYS A 613 11.39 -5.68 -5.96
N GLY A 614 11.41 -5.34 -7.25
CA GLY A 614 11.39 -3.96 -7.76
C GLY A 614 10.02 -3.27 -7.68
N GLY A 615 8.99 -3.95 -7.18
CA GLY A 615 7.64 -3.39 -7.06
C GLY A 615 6.80 -3.39 -8.34
N SER A 616 7.37 -3.79 -9.49
CA SER A 616 6.61 -4.05 -10.72
C SER A 616 6.09 -5.48 -10.76
N ASP A 617 4.99 -5.70 -11.47
CA ASP A 617 4.40 -7.01 -11.73
C ASP A 617 4.28 -7.33 -13.23
N HIS A 618 3.83 -8.55 -13.55
CA HIS A 618 3.36 -8.97 -14.87
C HIS A 618 2.26 -10.03 -14.72
N GLU A 619 1.24 -9.99 -15.59
CA GLU A 619 0.07 -10.89 -15.54
C GLU A 619 -0.05 -11.75 -16.81
N VAL A 620 -0.32 -13.05 -16.62
CA VAL A 620 -0.57 -14.04 -17.68
C VAL A 620 -1.99 -14.57 -17.52
N GLN A 621 -2.88 -14.20 -18.46
CA GLN A 621 -4.33 -14.49 -18.38
C GLN A 621 -4.66 -15.99 -18.43
N ASP A 622 -3.92 -16.77 -19.23
CA ASP A 622 -4.04 -18.22 -19.27
C ASP A 622 -2.64 -18.84 -19.37
N PHE A 623 -2.19 -19.46 -18.28
CA PHE A 623 -0.86 -20.09 -18.21
C PHE A 623 -0.71 -21.29 -19.17
N ALA A 624 -1.79 -22.03 -19.44
CA ALA A 624 -1.77 -23.16 -20.37
C ALA A 624 -1.73 -22.70 -21.84
N GLN A 625 -2.27 -21.51 -22.15
CA GLN A 625 -2.11 -20.90 -23.47
C GLN A 625 -0.63 -20.59 -23.77
N LEU A 626 0.14 -20.15 -22.78
CA LEU A 626 1.56 -19.80 -22.94
C LEU A 626 2.44 -21.03 -23.24
N THR A 627 2.19 -22.17 -22.59
CA THR A 627 2.94 -23.43 -22.82
C THR A 627 2.53 -24.14 -24.12
N SER A 628 1.37 -23.79 -24.68
CA SER A 628 0.79 -24.38 -25.90
C SER A 628 1.59 -24.08 -27.18
N LYS A 629 1.09 -24.60 -28.32
CA LYS A 629 1.62 -24.27 -29.66
C LYS A 629 1.59 -22.77 -29.98
N ILE A 630 0.74 -21.96 -29.34
CA ILE A 630 0.63 -20.52 -29.60
C ILE A 630 1.88 -19.76 -29.12
N GLY A 631 2.49 -20.21 -28.02
CA GLY A 631 3.73 -19.65 -27.47
C GLY A 631 5.01 -20.08 -28.20
N LYS A 632 4.92 -20.82 -29.31
CA LYS A 632 6.06 -21.42 -30.01
C LYS A 632 6.00 -21.16 -31.52
N THR A 633 7.15 -20.96 -32.15
CA THR A 633 7.36 -21.00 -33.60
C THR A 633 8.47 -22.01 -33.93
N LYS A 634 8.68 -22.35 -35.20
CA LYS A 634 9.70 -23.31 -35.64
C LYS A 634 10.76 -22.61 -36.48
N LEU A 635 12.01 -22.65 -36.01
CA LEU A 635 13.14 -22.11 -36.74
C LEU A 635 13.47 -23.02 -37.95
N PRO A 636 13.94 -22.48 -39.10
CA PRO A 636 14.25 -23.27 -40.30
C PRO A 636 15.42 -24.27 -40.21
N ASP A 637 16.09 -24.36 -39.07
CA ASP A 637 17.03 -25.45 -38.73
C ASP A 637 16.37 -26.62 -37.97
N GLY A 638 15.09 -26.47 -37.59
CA GLY A 638 14.29 -27.45 -36.86
C GLY A 638 14.04 -27.12 -35.39
N ARG A 639 14.82 -26.21 -34.78
CA ARG A 639 14.71 -25.86 -33.36
C ARG A 639 13.43 -25.07 -33.04
N PRO A 640 12.91 -25.15 -31.81
CA PRO A 640 11.81 -24.28 -31.39
C PRO A 640 12.31 -22.85 -31.15
N GLY A 641 11.51 -21.87 -31.58
CA GLY A 641 11.56 -20.49 -31.11
C GLY A 641 10.39 -20.25 -30.15
N PHE A 642 10.57 -19.37 -29.17
CA PHE A 642 9.57 -19.11 -28.13
C PHE A 642 9.11 -17.66 -28.14
N ARG A 643 7.83 -17.43 -27.83
CA ARG A 643 7.23 -16.10 -27.73
C ARG A 643 7.18 -15.64 -26.26
N SER A 644 7.35 -14.34 -26.06
CA SER A 644 7.09 -13.68 -24.78
C SER A 644 5.59 -13.60 -24.51
N SER A 645 5.18 -13.52 -23.24
CA SER A 645 3.80 -13.13 -22.88
C SER A 645 3.60 -11.62 -22.75
N LYS A 646 4.67 -10.81 -22.84
CA LYS A 646 4.63 -9.34 -22.67
C LYS A 646 4.58 -8.55 -23.99
N LEU A 647 4.74 -9.21 -25.15
CA LEU A 647 4.94 -8.54 -26.45
C LEU A 647 4.18 -9.26 -27.58
N GLY A 648 3.80 -8.50 -28.61
CA GLY A 648 3.16 -9.03 -29.83
C GLY A 648 1.64 -8.87 -29.91
N PHE A 649 1.05 -7.94 -29.16
CA PHE A 649 -0.40 -7.69 -29.15
C PHE A 649 -0.87 -6.98 -30.44
N SER A 650 -1.51 -7.71 -31.36
CA SER A 650 -2.07 -7.14 -32.60
C SER A 650 -3.49 -6.60 -32.38
N GLN A 651 -3.64 -5.60 -31.51
CA GLN A 651 -4.97 -5.10 -31.05
C GLN A 651 -5.44 -3.80 -31.73
N MET A 652 -4.66 -3.23 -32.66
CA MET A 652 -5.09 -2.05 -33.43
C MET A 652 -5.93 -2.45 -34.66
N GLU A 653 -6.95 -1.65 -34.96
CA GLU A 653 -7.72 -1.79 -36.20
C GLU A 653 -6.80 -1.64 -37.44
N GLY A 654 -7.02 -2.47 -38.46
CA GLY A 654 -6.18 -2.51 -39.66
C GLY A 654 -4.77 -3.07 -39.46
N SER A 655 -4.38 -3.50 -38.26
CA SER A 655 -3.09 -4.17 -38.03
C SER A 655 -2.99 -5.49 -38.81
N GLN A 656 -1.78 -5.85 -39.25
CA GLN A 656 -1.50 -7.04 -40.03
C GLN A 656 -0.37 -7.85 -39.37
N PRO A 657 -0.58 -9.14 -39.03
CA PRO A 657 0.43 -9.94 -38.35
C PRO A 657 1.63 -10.18 -39.27
N THR A 658 2.83 -9.92 -38.76
CA THR A 658 4.11 -10.09 -39.48
C THR A 658 5.06 -10.90 -38.61
N GLU A 659 5.57 -12.03 -39.11
CA GLU A 659 6.63 -12.81 -38.47
C GLU A 659 7.82 -12.93 -39.44
N VAL A 660 9.03 -12.65 -38.96
CA VAL A 660 10.28 -12.74 -39.73
C VAL A 660 11.31 -13.48 -38.88
N ILE A 661 11.92 -14.53 -39.43
CA ILE A 661 12.96 -15.31 -38.75
C ILE A 661 14.31 -14.93 -39.36
N LEU A 662 15.00 -14.00 -38.70
CA LEU A 662 16.16 -13.29 -39.25
C LEU A 662 17.31 -14.21 -39.67
N GLY A 663 17.88 -13.96 -40.86
CA GLY A 663 19.00 -14.67 -41.49
C GLY A 663 18.69 -16.11 -41.92
N SER A 664 17.49 -16.62 -41.66
CA SER A 664 17.19 -18.06 -41.76
C SER A 664 17.04 -18.58 -43.19
N HIS A 665 16.82 -17.68 -44.16
CA HIS A 665 16.77 -18.00 -45.58
C HIS A 665 18.16 -18.06 -46.24
N HIS A 666 19.22 -17.65 -45.55
CA HIS A 666 20.57 -17.59 -46.11
C HIS A 666 21.32 -18.93 -45.94
N ARG A 667 21.52 -19.64 -47.07
CA ARG A 667 22.40 -20.81 -47.18
C ARG A 667 23.43 -20.57 -48.29
N PRO A 668 24.75 -20.44 -47.98
CA PRO A 668 25.34 -20.40 -46.64
C PRO A 668 24.90 -19.17 -45.82
N PRO A 669 25.08 -19.20 -44.48
CA PRO A 669 24.82 -18.04 -43.63
C PRO A 669 25.63 -16.82 -44.05
N ARG A 670 25.04 -15.62 -43.94
CA ARG A 670 25.67 -14.34 -44.30
C ARG A 670 25.94 -13.49 -43.06
N LEU A 671 27.05 -12.78 -43.04
CA LEU A 671 27.40 -11.86 -41.95
C LEU A 671 26.46 -10.65 -41.96
N LEU A 672 25.79 -10.38 -40.83
CA LEU A 672 25.05 -9.14 -40.59
C LEU A 672 26.04 -7.98 -40.41
N LYS A 673 25.89 -6.91 -41.18
CA LYS A 673 26.81 -5.76 -41.20
C LYS A 673 26.22 -4.50 -40.58
N ASN A 674 24.91 -4.29 -40.73
CA ASN A 674 24.21 -3.11 -40.25
C ASN A 674 22.75 -3.44 -39.92
N ILE A 675 22.18 -2.74 -38.94
CA ILE A 675 20.74 -2.67 -38.73
C ILE A 675 20.31 -1.23 -38.97
N ARG A 676 19.35 -1.02 -39.86
CA ARG A 676 18.68 0.28 -40.02
C ARG A 676 17.38 0.28 -39.22
N ILE A 677 17.19 1.31 -38.42
CA ILE A 677 16.01 1.52 -37.59
C ILE A 677 15.17 2.61 -38.24
N TYR A 678 13.92 2.28 -38.59
CA TYR A 678 12.93 3.24 -39.06
C TYR A 678 12.02 3.58 -37.88
N HIS A 679 12.04 4.85 -37.46
CA HIS A 679 11.36 5.30 -36.24
C HIS A 679 11.01 6.78 -36.30
N GLY A 680 9.98 7.16 -35.53
CA GLY A 680 9.60 8.55 -35.28
C GLY A 680 9.22 8.71 -33.81
N ASN A 681 7.93 8.97 -33.53
CA ASN A 681 7.39 8.94 -32.16
C ASN A 681 7.21 7.51 -31.61
N SER A 682 7.42 6.50 -32.45
CA SER A 682 7.38 5.06 -32.15
C SER A 682 8.36 4.32 -33.09
N LEU A 683 8.49 3.00 -32.96
CA LEU A 683 9.20 2.18 -33.95
C LEU A 683 8.29 1.88 -35.17
N ASP A 684 8.75 2.19 -36.38
CA ASP A 684 8.07 1.85 -37.64
C ASP A 684 8.56 0.50 -38.20
N GLY A 685 9.85 0.21 -38.07
CA GLY A 685 10.46 -1.02 -38.58
C GLY A 685 11.98 -1.14 -38.37
N LEU A 686 12.50 -2.32 -38.70
CA LEU A 686 13.91 -2.69 -38.62
C LEU A 686 14.32 -3.38 -39.93
N GLU A 687 15.45 -2.99 -40.51
CA GLU A 687 15.99 -3.63 -41.70
C GLU A 687 17.43 -4.10 -41.47
N PHE A 688 17.63 -5.40 -41.62
CA PHE A 688 18.86 -6.11 -41.30
C PHE A 688 19.65 -6.31 -42.60
N PHE A 689 20.83 -5.69 -42.71
CA PHE A 689 21.66 -5.68 -43.91
C PHE A 689 22.82 -6.67 -43.80
N TYR A 690 22.84 -7.65 -44.69
CA TYR A 690 23.79 -8.76 -44.71
C TYR A 690 24.84 -8.60 -45.82
N GLU A 691 25.86 -9.44 -45.79
CA GLU A 691 26.87 -9.51 -46.85
C GLU A 691 26.30 -9.86 -48.23
N GLY A 692 26.69 -9.09 -49.26
CA GLY A 692 26.27 -9.29 -50.65
C GLY A 692 24.94 -8.62 -50.99
N ASP A 693 24.63 -7.49 -50.36
CA ASP A 693 23.50 -6.60 -50.65
C ASP A 693 22.10 -7.21 -50.43
N TYR A 694 22.01 -8.22 -49.55
CA TYR A 694 20.75 -8.76 -49.04
C TYR A 694 20.27 -7.96 -47.83
N SER A 695 18.97 -7.65 -47.78
CA SER A 695 18.33 -7.15 -46.55
C SER A 695 17.03 -7.87 -46.23
N GLU A 696 16.71 -7.94 -44.93
CA GLU A 696 15.43 -8.44 -44.41
C GLU A 696 14.74 -7.32 -43.63
N LEU A 697 13.53 -6.93 -44.05
CA LEU A 697 12.72 -5.88 -43.42
C LEU A 697 11.64 -6.47 -42.52
N PHE A 698 11.60 -6.03 -41.27
CA PHE A 698 10.50 -6.24 -40.33
C PHE A 698 9.78 -4.90 -40.09
N GLY A 699 8.45 -4.86 -40.28
CA GLY A 699 7.69 -3.61 -40.21
C GLY A 699 7.78 -2.77 -41.49
N LYS A 700 7.84 -1.45 -41.36
CA LYS A 700 7.76 -0.47 -42.46
C LYS A 700 8.98 0.46 -42.48
N ARG A 701 9.31 0.99 -43.65
CA ARG A 701 10.31 2.07 -43.83
C ARG A 701 9.71 3.44 -43.52
N GLY A 702 9.14 3.60 -42.32
CA GLY A 702 8.41 4.78 -41.87
C GLY A 702 9.25 5.76 -41.05
N GLY A 703 8.57 6.69 -40.36
CA GLY A 703 9.17 7.67 -39.48
C GLY A 703 10.20 8.57 -40.16
N LYS A 704 11.40 8.66 -39.57
CA LYS A 704 12.55 9.43 -40.04
C LYS A 704 12.98 8.98 -41.44
N GLN A 705 13.02 9.92 -42.39
CA GLN A 705 13.48 9.66 -43.76
C GLN A 705 14.89 9.05 -43.76
N GLY A 706 15.02 7.86 -44.36
CA GLY A 706 16.28 7.10 -44.41
C GLY A 706 16.62 6.29 -43.17
N GLY A 707 15.89 6.46 -42.06
CA GLY A 707 16.13 5.77 -40.78
C GLY A 707 17.39 6.25 -40.04
N ASP A 708 17.84 5.44 -39.09
CA ASP A 708 19.14 5.53 -38.42
C ASP A 708 19.91 4.21 -38.56
N ASP A 709 21.21 4.27 -38.86
CA ASP A 709 22.06 3.10 -39.06
C ASP A 709 22.84 2.73 -37.79
N PHE A 710 22.80 1.45 -37.44
CA PHE A 710 23.59 0.82 -36.39
C PHE A 710 24.52 -0.23 -37.02
N PRO A 711 25.72 0.17 -37.49
CA PRO A 711 26.70 -0.76 -38.02
C PRO A 711 27.28 -1.63 -36.90
N LEU A 712 27.60 -2.89 -37.22
CA LEU A 712 28.25 -3.84 -36.32
C LEU A 712 29.77 -3.88 -36.55
N ASP A 713 30.54 -4.04 -35.48
CA ASP A 713 31.99 -4.21 -35.56
C ASP A 713 32.35 -5.63 -36.01
N THR A 714 32.26 -5.83 -37.33
CA THR A 714 32.64 -7.07 -38.03
C THR A 714 34.08 -7.51 -37.76
N ARG A 715 34.99 -6.59 -37.41
CA ARG A 715 36.39 -6.91 -37.09
C ARG A 715 36.54 -7.55 -35.71
N LYS A 716 35.61 -7.27 -34.79
CA LYS A 716 35.51 -7.91 -33.46
C LYS A 716 34.55 -9.10 -33.43
N GLY A 717 33.90 -9.44 -34.54
CA GLY A 717 32.83 -10.45 -34.56
C GLY A 717 31.64 -10.03 -33.70
N GLU A 718 31.29 -8.75 -33.68
CA GLU A 718 30.18 -8.25 -32.87
C GLU A 718 28.83 -8.79 -33.38
N LEU A 719 28.08 -9.43 -32.49
CA LEU A 719 26.78 -10.05 -32.74
C LEU A 719 25.68 -9.29 -32.00
N VAL A 720 24.46 -9.36 -32.53
CA VAL A 720 23.26 -8.92 -31.82
C VAL A 720 22.91 -9.96 -30.76
N MET A 721 22.81 -9.55 -29.51
CA MET A 721 22.39 -10.41 -28.38
C MET A 721 20.89 -10.29 -28.09
N GLY A 722 20.26 -9.18 -28.52
CA GLY A 722 18.84 -8.94 -28.34
C GLY A 722 18.52 -7.44 -28.38
N PHE A 723 17.34 -7.10 -27.87
CA PHE A 723 16.83 -5.74 -27.84
C PHE A 723 16.28 -5.42 -26.44
N TYR A 724 16.59 -4.25 -25.91
CA TYR A 724 15.75 -3.61 -24.91
C TYR A 724 14.62 -2.89 -25.65
N LEU A 725 13.39 -3.06 -25.17
CA LEU A 725 12.18 -2.53 -25.80
C LEU A 725 11.41 -1.69 -24.78
N ARG A 726 10.82 -0.61 -25.27
CA ARG A 726 9.75 0.11 -24.59
C ARG A 726 8.46 -0.08 -25.38
N ALA A 727 7.39 -0.52 -24.74
CA ALA A 727 6.16 -0.90 -25.43
C ALA A 727 4.90 -0.71 -24.58
N GLY A 728 3.82 -0.33 -25.25
CA GLY A 728 2.43 -0.46 -24.83
C GLY A 728 1.67 -1.34 -25.82
N ILE A 729 0.71 -0.75 -26.55
CA ILE A 729 -0.02 -1.42 -27.65
C ILE A 729 0.91 -1.67 -28.87
N TRP A 730 1.98 -0.87 -29.01
CA TRP A 730 3.03 -1.01 -30.01
C TRP A 730 4.42 -0.86 -29.34
N ILE A 731 5.50 -0.98 -30.12
CA ILE A 731 6.86 -0.68 -29.66
C ILE A 731 7.10 0.83 -29.78
N ASP A 732 7.11 1.51 -28.63
CA ASP A 732 7.41 2.94 -28.53
C ASP A 732 8.89 3.23 -28.78
N GLY A 733 9.79 2.35 -28.30
CA GLY A 733 11.23 2.54 -28.50
C GLY A 733 12.05 1.26 -28.41
N ILE A 734 13.24 1.28 -29.00
CA ILE A 734 14.15 0.13 -29.09
C ILE A 734 15.61 0.52 -28.89
N GLN A 735 16.34 -0.30 -28.13
CA GLN A 735 17.80 -0.25 -28.00
C GLN A 735 18.40 -1.61 -28.37
N ILE A 736 19.38 -1.61 -29.27
CA ILE A 736 20.10 -2.81 -29.72
C ILE A 736 21.17 -3.16 -28.69
N LEU A 737 21.25 -4.45 -28.32
CA LEU A 737 22.21 -5.00 -27.38
C LEU A 737 23.15 -5.97 -28.13
N THR A 738 24.46 -5.91 -27.84
CA THR A 738 25.48 -6.65 -28.62
C THR A 738 26.43 -7.47 -27.75
N SER A 739 27.15 -8.42 -28.37
CA SER A 739 28.10 -9.32 -27.70
C SER A 739 29.34 -8.62 -27.14
N THR A 740 29.65 -7.40 -27.59
CA THR A 740 30.74 -6.57 -27.05
C THR A 740 30.33 -5.81 -25.77
N GLY A 741 29.07 -5.92 -25.35
CA GLY A 741 28.47 -5.08 -24.31
C GLY A 741 28.03 -3.69 -24.81
N ARG A 742 28.29 -3.34 -26.08
CA ARG A 742 27.82 -2.09 -26.68
C ARG A 742 26.30 -2.10 -26.77
N ARG A 743 25.70 -0.98 -26.36
CA ARG A 743 24.27 -0.68 -26.52
C ARG A 743 24.11 0.53 -27.45
N SER A 744 23.05 0.57 -28.25
CA SER A 744 22.68 1.79 -28.98
C SER A 744 22.07 2.85 -28.06
N GLN A 745 21.80 4.05 -28.58
CA GLN A 745 20.74 4.89 -28.00
C GLN A 745 19.37 4.19 -28.11
N VAL A 746 18.36 4.65 -27.38
CA VAL A 746 16.98 4.25 -27.66
C VAL A 746 16.52 5.02 -28.91
N TYR A 747 16.11 4.31 -29.95
CA TYR A 747 15.43 4.85 -31.12
C TYR A 747 13.90 4.79 -30.88
N GLY A 748 13.14 5.68 -31.50
CA GLY A 748 11.75 5.94 -31.14
C GLY A 748 11.63 6.78 -29.85
N ASN A 749 10.50 6.67 -29.16
CA ASN A 749 10.21 7.40 -27.93
C ASN A 749 10.82 6.71 -26.71
N ALA A 750 11.98 7.21 -26.26
CA ALA A 750 12.69 6.74 -25.07
C ALA A 750 11.91 6.86 -23.74
N THR A 751 10.77 7.56 -23.73
CA THR A 751 9.88 7.75 -22.58
C THR A 751 8.49 7.13 -22.74
N GLY A 752 8.14 6.62 -23.93
CA GLY A 752 6.86 5.96 -24.20
C GLY A 752 6.81 4.54 -23.63
N GLY A 753 5.61 3.99 -23.47
CA GLY A 753 5.40 2.59 -23.08
C GLY A 753 5.98 2.16 -21.73
N SER A 754 5.81 0.87 -21.42
CA SER A 754 6.49 0.17 -20.32
C SER A 754 7.85 -0.37 -20.79
N GLY A 755 8.84 -0.45 -19.88
CA GLY A 755 10.15 -1.07 -20.12
C GLY A 755 10.22 -2.54 -19.71
#